data_AF-A0A927NJH4-F1
#
_entry.id   AF-A0A927NJH4-F1
#
_cell.length_a   1.000
_cell.length_b   1.000
_cell.length_c   1.000
_cell.angle_alpha   90.00
_cell.angle_beta   90.00
_cell.angle_gamma   90.00
#
_symmetry.space_group_name_H-M   'P 1'
#
loop_
_entity.id
_entity.type
_entity.pdbx_description
1 polymer ?
#
loop_
_entity_poly.entity_id
_entity_poly.type
_entity_poly.pdbx_seq_one_letter_code
_entity_poly.pdbx_strand_id
1 'polypeptide(L)'
;MKNFILKDNLNHRAYTWPQTVLTYSQCGEMPIVGEDALYRNGESVSYQAERMDDGYTLKILSDLPRGEKYVFEWRKGNSPSTPLEKEGLDNGFLCVESVENGLVKIVCQDGLFCAFSLITTKKILSVTERIMGGAIEKVLEKTLTFTDGSKYIFTVKLKTGLDYVEIYEDMQDFLEDGSFLSATWGGFTPRYRFAPERGTEHVDEYLKEDGSLPFYMAPHADGGRLRDQKGIAYEDKQKGVWLGFLFHDLSTCDDGDYTIGCSSKNMLFTLYEQKWTAPLQGKTRAFMCILCADKPADTLLTHYIKYYSHVSLNAVKDWVLDWEDDQSEYPKYYTVKPDTTTGTFFVQRKGKPNPEDMLKMIDEYSTRFARFEIFDPVSCRTFIYDWAPIFDMTAARMTKEQFDHARAAMAFTCYVLSQENFFPIDILLAGHPNFLTDVLGTVGIFAAILGKRHPAYQSWLNRYETAMARNLKYHIRPAVEKWNALGGRWTENIGCYMFAMLHCTVGICSVIYHTTGGEMPLLYEHFKPLLAFLVNMQAVENEKGRRLYMPHGAHSCTGEFGGEFGHGYFPCMIQLADMCRNYEPLLSEYILYNYRKQENFDGLFDKLAHWKHDSYQCRTKNDGGTPPDLYSCKYTGLGYMMRNAANTDDEMLLFLQQLDEGPNYRWGRAARGGCGELYYYANRKKYTDHSP
;
A
#
# COMPACT_ATOMS: atom_id res chain seq x y z
N MET A 1 2.03 22.67 -31.73
CA MET A 1 2.59 21.64 -30.81
C MET A 1 3.37 22.34 -29.69
N LYS A 2 3.37 21.82 -28.46
CA LYS A 2 4.03 22.46 -27.29
C LYS A 2 5.30 21.68 -26.92
N ASN A 3 6.40 22.39 -26.71
CA ASN A 3 7.63 21.82 -26.16
C ASN A 3 7.41 21.44 -24.69
N PHE A 4 8.11 20.41 -24.21
CA PHE A 4 7.98 19.94 -22.83
C PHE A 4 9.32 19.49 -22.24
N ILE A 5 9.34 19.31 -20.92
CA ILE A 5 10.54 18.96 -20.17
C ILE A 5 10.26 17.69 -19.37
N LEU A 6 11.20 16.76 -19.41
CA LEU A 6 11.29 15.64 -18.47
C LEU A 6 12.51 15.89 -17.59
N LYS A 7 12.35 15.89 -16.26
CA LYS A 7 13.42 16.24 -15.32
C LYS A 7 13.34 15.36 -14.08
N ASP A 8 14.49 14.91 -13.61
CA ASP A 8 14.60 14.30 -12.28
C ASP A 8 14.57 15.40 -11.21
N ASN A 9 13.45 15.49 -10.49
CA ASN A 9 13.29 16.40 -9.36
C ASN A 9 13.71 15.77 -8.02
N LEU A 10 14.04 14.47 -8.00
CA LEU A 10 14.39 13.74 -6.79
C LEU A 10 15.90 13.75 -6.53
N ASN A 11 16.71 13.67 -7.61
CA ASN A 11 18.18 13.66 -7.57
C ASN A 11 18.78 12.69 -6.53
N HIS A 12 18.08 11.59 -6.25
CA HIS A 12 18.43 10.66 -5.19
C HIS A 12 19.13 9.42 -5.75
N ARG A 13 20.20 8.97 -5.10
CA ARG A 13 21.08 7.89 -5.59
C ARG A 13 20.40 6.55 -5.87
N ALA A 14 19.25 6.30 -5.25
CA ALA A 14 18.49 5.06 -5.43
C ALA A 14 17.61 5.04 -6.69
N TYR A 15 17.52 6.15 -7.41
CA TYR A 15 16.63 6.32 -8.55
C TYR A 15 17.38 6.71 -9.80
N THR A 16 17.28 5.84 -10.79
CA THR A 16 17.69 6.09 -12.17
C THR A 16 16.70 5.33 -13.04
N TRP A 17 15.80 6.06 -13.71
CA TRP A 17 14.71 5.41 -14.41
C TRP A 17 15.20 4.82 -15.73
N PRO A 18 14.94 3.52 -15.97
CA PRO A 18 15.31 2.88 -17.23
C PRO A 18 14.38 3.32 -18.37
N GLN A 19 14.70 2.86 -19.57
CA GLN A 19 13.84 3.07 -20.73
C GLN A 19 12.41 2.62 -20.45
N THR A 20 11.48 3.54 -20.66
CA THR A 20 10.05 3.39 -20.40
C THR A 20 9.29 4.11 -21.50
N VAL A 21 8.18 3.54 -21.98
CA VAL A 21 7.27 4.26 -22.87
C VAL A 21 6.49 5.29 -22.06
N LEU A 22 6.70 6.56 -22.37
CA LEU A 22 6.00 7.69 -21.76
C LEU A 22 4.82 8.09 -22.61
N THR A 23 3.67 8.26 -21.97
CA THR A 23 2.40 8.64 -22.58
C THR A 23 1.97 10.01 -22.07
N TYR A 24 1.83 10.97 -22.97
CA TYR A 24 1.36 12.32 -22.67
C TYR A 24 0.02 12.57 -23.33
N SER A 25 -0.94 13.10 -22.57
CA SER A 25 -2.16 13.69 -23.15
C SER A 25 -1.86 15.14 -23.53
N GLN A 26 -2.08 15.51 -24.79
CA GLN A 26 -1.79 16.83 -25.33
C GLN A 26 -3.02 17.44 -26.00
N CYS A 27 -3.28 18.72 -25.73
CA CYS A 27 -4.32 19.47 -26.42
C CYS A 27 -3.75 20.14 -27.70
N GLY A 28 -4.62 20.38 -28.68
CA GLY A 28 -4.30 21.14 -29.90
C GLY A 28 -3.92 20.29 -31.12
N GLU A 29 -3.17 20.89 -32.04
CA GLU A 29 -2.80 20.23 -33.30
C GLU A 29 -1.84 19.06 -33.08
N MET A 30 -2.23 17.90 -33.62
CA MET A 30 -1.45 16.66 -33.61
C MET A 30 -0.28 16.76 -34.59
N PRO A 31 0.92 16.28 -34.21
CA PRO A 31 2.06 16.23 -35.13
C PRO A 31 1.75 15.38 -36.37
N ILE A 32 2.27 15.80 -37.53
CA ILE A 32 2.15 15.09 -38.79
C ILE A 32 3.36 14.17 -38.95
N VAL A 33 3.11 12.86 -38.93
CA VAL A 33 4.15 11.84 -39.13
C VAL A 33 4.80 12.04 -40.51
N GLY A 34 6.13 12.16 -40.53
CA GLY A 34 6.91 12.41 -41.74
C GLY A 34 7.10 13.88 -42.11
N GLU A 35 6.49 14.82 -41.36
CA GLU A 35 6.75 16.25 -41.52
C GLU A 35 7.25 16.91 -40.24
N ASP A 36 6.79 16.42 -39.09
CA ASP A 36 7.19 16.87 -37.77
C ASP A 36 8.08 15.82 -37.11
N ALA A 37 9.22 16.28 -36.59
CA ALA A 37 10.19 15.49 -35.83
C ALA A 37 10.30 16.03 -34.40
N LEU A 38 10.46 15.11 -33.45
CA LEU A 38 10.66 15.43 -32.05
C LEU A 38 12.14 15.29 -31.70
N TYR A 39 12.70 16.31 -31.05
CA TYR A 39 14.10 16.32 -30.63
C TYR A 39 14.22 16.33 -29.12
N ARG A 40 15.04 15.43 -28.56
CA ARG A 40 15.45 15.39 -27.15
C ARG A 40 16.84 15.97 -27.03
N ASN A 41 16.99 17.13 -26.38
CA ASN A 41 18.28 17.83 -26.23
C ASN A 41 19.07 17.99 -27.56
N GLY A 42 18.35 18.16 -28.68
CA GLY A 42 18.95 18.30 -30.01
C GLY A 42 19.14 17.00 -30.80
N GLU A 43 18.86 15.83 -30.21
CA GLU A 43 18.86 14.53 -30.91
C GLU A 43 17.45 14.13 -31.33
N SER A 44 17.27 13.70 -32.58
CA SER A 44 15.94 13.27 -33.06
C SER A 44 15.52 11.96 -32.40
N VAL A 45 14.28 11.88 -31.93
CA VAL A 45 13.69 10.70 -31.27
C VAL A 45 12.40 10.29 -31.97
N SER A 46 12.14 8.99 -31.99
CA SER A 46 10.89 8.45 -32.53
C SER A 46 9.73 8.81 -31.59
N TYR A 47 8.56 9.04 -32.19
CA TYR A 47 7.32 9.25 -31.45
C TYR A 47 6.16 8.54 -32.14
N GLN A 48 5.07 8.38 -31.40
CA GLN A 48 3.79 7.92 -31.91
C GLN A 48 2.70 8.88 -31.42
N ALA A 49 1.84 9.32 -32.32
CA ALA A 49 0.74 10.23 -32.00
C ALA A 49 -0.59 9.62 -32.44
N GLU A 50 -1.57 9.61 -31.54
CA GLU A 50 -2.91 9.06 -31.78
C GLU A 50 -3.96 10.12 -31.45
N ARG A 51 -4.90 10.34 -32.37
CA ARG A 51 -5.97 11.32 -32.18
C ARG A 51 -6.88 10.92 -31.02
N MET A 52 -7.26 11.90 -30.20
CA MET A 52 -8.32 11.82 -29.19
C MET A 52 -9.39 12.87 -29.47
N ASP A 53 -10.54 12.79 -28.80
CA ASP A 53 -11.67 13.71 -29.00
C ASP A 53 -11.25 15.18 -28.84
N ASP A 54 -10.51 15.51 -27.78
CA ASP A 54 -10.06 16.89 -27.46
C ASP A 54 -8.55 17.12 -27.62
N GLY A 55 -7.87 16.30 -28.44
CA GLY A 55 -6.42 16.41 -28.63
C GLY A 55 -5.77 15.18 -29.25
N TYR A 56 -4.63 14.79 -28.68
CA TYR A 56 -3.91 13.57 -29.07
C TYR A 56 -3.11 13.00 -27.90
N THR A 57 -2.88 11.69 -27.96
CA THR A 57 -1.90 11.00 -27.12
C THR A 57 -0.56 11.00 -27.83
N LEU A 58 0.51 11.40 -27.13
CA LEU A 58 1.90 11.30 -27.57
C LEU A 58 2.61 10.22 -26.79
N LYS A 59 3.16 9.22 -27.49
CA LYS A 59 4.01 8.17 -26.92
C LYS A 59 5.45 8.35 -27.38
N ILE A 60 6.40 8.25 -26.44
CA ILE A 60 7.84 8.29 -26.70
C ILE A 60 8.56 7.25 -25.83
N LEU A 61 9.68 6.70 -26.29
CA LEU A 61 10.57 5.92 -25.45
C LEU A 61 11.61 6.85 -24.83
N SER A 62 11.71 6.89 -23.50
CA SER A 62 12.76 7.64 -22.80
C SER A 62 13.16 6.93 -21.51
N ASP A 63 14.41 7.15 -21.12
CA ASP A 63 14.93 6.96 -19.78
C ASP A 63 14.93 8.30 -19.02
N LEU A 64 15.36 8.27 -17.76
CA LEU A 64 15.70 9.46 -16.98
C LEU A 64 16.77 9.11 -15.94
N PRO A 65 18.06 9.26 -16.28
CA PRO A 65 19.15 9.09 -15.33
C PRO A 65 19.10 10.12 -14.20
N ARG A 66 19.76 9.79 -13.09
CA ARG A 66 19.78 10.66 -11.89
C ARG A 66 20.28 12.07 -12.23
N GLY A 67 19.52 13.07 -11.80
CA GLY A 67 19.85 14.50 -11.94
C GLY A 67 19.71 15.04 -13.37
N GLU A 68 19.28 14.20 -14.33
CA GLU A 68 19.17 14.61 -15.73
C GLU A 68 17.92 15.44 -16.01
N LYS A 69 18.01 16.19 -17.11
CA LYS A 69 16.92 16.98 -17.67
C LYS A 69 16.93 16.88 -19.19
N TYR A 70 15.79 16.49 -19.74
CA TYR A 70 15.54 16.42 -21.17
C TYR A 70 14.54 17.49 -21.59
N VAL A 71 14.92 18.27 -22.60
CA VAL A 71 14.07 19.24 -23.27
C VAL A 71 13.63 18.65 -24.60
N PHE A 72 12.32 18.55 -24.79
CA PHE A 72 11.68 18.02 -25.99
C PHE A 72 11.16 19.17 -26.86
N GLU A 73 11.64 19.23 -28.10
CA GLU A 73 11.34 20.29 -29.05
C GLU A 73 10.81 19.74 -30.37
N TRP A 74 9.75 20.36 -30.88
CA TRP A 74 9.22 20.05 -32.20
C TRP A 74 9.94 20.85 -33.28
N ARG A 75 10.35 20.18 -34.37
CA ARG A 75 10.95 20.80 -35.55
C ARG A 75 10.40 20.14 -36.82
N LYS A 76 10.49 20.82 -37.96
CA LYS A 76 10.16 20.19 -39.25
C LYS A 76 11.25 19.19 -39.65
N GLY A 77 10.85 17.99 -40.05
CA GLY A 77 11.75 16.92 -40.44
C GLY A 77 11.15 15.53 -40.25
N ASN A 78 11.94 14.51 -40.58
CA ASN A 78 11.57 13.11 -40.40
C ASN A 78 11.98 12.59 -39.02
N SER A 79 11.14 11.75 -38.46
CA SER A 79 11.47 10.99 -37.24
C SER A 79 12.32 9.77 -37.59
N PRO A 80 13.22 9.33 -36.68
CA PRO A 80 13.97 8.10 -36.88
C PRO A 80 13.04 6.90 -36.84
N SER A 81 13.38 5.87 -37.63
CA SER A 81 12.62 4.63 -37.68
C SER A 81 12.86 3.74 -36.46
N THR A 82 11.87 2.92 -36.13
CA THR A 82 11.95 1.94 -35.03
C THR A 82 11.74 0.51 -35.55
N PRO A 83 12.16 -0.52 -34.79
CA PRO A 83 11.87 -1.92 -35.15
C PRO A 83 10.39 -2.19 -35.38
N LEU A 84 9.52 -1.60 -34.57
CA LEU A 84 8.07 -1.77 -34.66
C LEU A 84 7.46 -1.18 -35.94
N GLU A 85 8.15 -0.31 -36.68
CA GLU A 85 7.63 0.19 -37.97
C GLU A 85 7.62 -0.88 -39.07
N LYS A 86 8.36 -1.98 -38.89
CA LYS A 86 8.39 -3.10 -39.84
C LYS A 86 7.07 -3.89 -39.79
N GLU A 87 6.79 -4.66 -40.84
CA GLU A 87 5.64 -5.59 -40.87
C GLU A 87 5.75 -6.63 -39.73
N GLY A 88 4.63 -6.90 -39.05
CA GLY A 88 4.56 -7.83 -37.92
C GLY A 88 4.53 -7.16 -36.54
N LEU A 89 4.60 -7.96 -35.48
CA LEU A 89 4.69 -7.56 -34.08
C LEU A 89 6.06 -7.95 -33.51
N ASP A 90 7.11 -7.26 -33.96
CA ASP A 90 8.48 -7.49 -33.55
C ASP A 90 9.14 -6.17 -33.12
N ASN A 91 9.65 -6.11 -31.89
CA ASN A 91 10.29 -4.92 -31.33
C ASN A 91 11.83 -4.97 -31.33
N GLY A 92 12.42 -5.98 -31.97
CA GLY A 92 13.85 -6.24 -31.97
C GLY A 92 14.35 -7.09 -30.79
N PHE A 93 13.48 -7.44 -29.84
CA PHE A 93 13.78 -8.34 -28.71
C PHE A 93 12.80 -9.53 -28.67
N LEU A 94 11.52 -9.22 -28.85
CA LEU A 94 10.39 -10.13 -28.80
C LEU A 94 9.57 -10.02 -30.09
N CYS A 95 9.13 -11.17 -30.57
CA CYS A 95 8.11 -11.31 -31.60
C CYS A 95 6.83 -11.90 -31.01
N VAL A 96 5.68 -11.31 -31.33
CA VAL A 96 4.35 -11.81 -30.95
C VAL A 96 3.67 -12.42 -32.17
N GLU A 97 3.50 -13.74 -32.13
CA GLU A 97 2.85 -14.53 -33.18
C GLU A 97 1.40 -14.82 -32.78
N SER A 98 0.43 -14.47 -33.62
CA SER A 98 -0.95 -14.93 -33.42
C SER A 98 -1.08 -16.42 -33.73
N VAL A 99 -1.77 -17.17 -32.89
CA VAL A 99 -2.00 -18.61 -33.07
C VAL A 99 -3.41 -18.86 -33.59
N GLU A 100 -3.53 -19.54 -34.72
CA GLU A 100 -4.83 -19.94 -35.28
C GLU A 100 -5.59 -20.83 -34.28
N ASN A 101 -6.83 -20.48 -33.94
CA ASN A 101 -7.63 -21.14 -32.89
C ASN A 101 -7.03 -21.13 -31.47
N GLY A 102 -5.95 -20.35 -31.24
CA GLY A 102 -5.33 -20.10 -29.93
C GLY A 102 -5.28 -18.60 -29.60
N LEU A 103 -4.48 -18.20 -28.62
CA LEU A 103 -4.25 -16.77 -28.32
C LEU A 103 -3.01 -16.28 -29.08
N VAL A 104 -1.85 -16.32 -28.43
CA VAL A 104 -0.58 -15.81 -28.97
C VAL A 104 0.59 -16.68 -28.52
N LYS A 105 1.70 -16.55 -29.23
CA LYS A 105 3.01 -17.07 -28.83
C LYS A 105 4.01 -15.92 -28.85
N ILE A 106 4.74 -15.75 -27.75
CA ILE A 106 5.76 -14.74 -27.57
C ILE A 106 7.11 -15.43 -27.68
N VAL A 107 7.95 -14.97 -28.61
CA VAL A 107 9.22 -15.60 -28.95
C VAL A 107 10.33 -14.56 -28.77
N CYS A 108 11.40 -14.89 -28.06
CA CYS A 108 12.61 -14.06 -28.05
C CYS A 108 13.62 -14.53 -29.10
N GLN A 109 14.63 -13.72 -29.36
CA GLN A 109 15.67 -14.01 -30.36
C GLN A 109 16.43 -15.32 -30.12
N ASP A 110 16.57 -15.76 -28.87
CA ASP A 110 17.29 -16.99 -28.50
C ASP A 110 16.44 -18.28 -28.67
N GLY A 111 15.22 -18.16 -29.22
CA GLY A 111 14.32 -19.29 -29.47
C GLY A 111 13.54 -19.78 -28.24
N LEU A 112 13.73 -19.13 -27.08
CA LEU A 112 12.83 -19.25 -25.93
C LEU A 112 11.46 -18.67 -26.31
N PHE A 113 10.39 -19.35 -25.92
CA PHE A 113 9.04 -18.87 -26.14
C PHE A 113 8.08 -19.17 -24.99
N CYS A 114 7.03 -18.35 -24.91
CA CYS A 114 5.86 -18.56 -24.06
C CYS A 114 4.59 -18.52 -24.93
N ALA A 115 3.78 -19.57 -24.88
CA ALA A 115 2.53 -19.69 -25.61
C ALA A 115 1.35 -19.59 -24.65
N PHE A 116 0.37 -18.76 -25.02
CA PHE A 116 -0.88 -18.55 -24.28
C PHE A 116 -2.03 -19.25 -24.99
N SER A 117 -2.87 -19.94 -24.24
CA SER A 117 -4.02 -20.69 -24.75
C SER A 117 -5.13 -20.75 -23.71
N LEU A 118 -6.36 -21.01 -24.16
CA LEU A 118 -7.49 -21.26 -23.27
C LEU A 118 -7.73 -22.76 -23.12
N ILE A 119 -7.91 -23.18 -21.88
CA ILE A 119 -8.43 -24.50 -21.52
C ILE A 119 -9.89 -24.30 -21.17
N THR A 120 -10.81 -24.75 -22.03
CA THR A 120 -12.26 -24.61 -21.80
C THR A 120 -13.03 -25.68 -22.56
N THR A 121 -14.20 -26.05 -22.04
CA THR A 121 -15.18 -26.92 -22.72
C THR A 121 -16.14 -26.11 -23.59
N LYS A 122 -16.14 -24.78 -23.46
CA LYS A 122 -17.00 -23.88 -24.24
C LYS A 122 -16.61 -23.89 -25.70
N LYS A 123 -17.61 -23.90 -26.59
CA LYS A 123 -17.40 -23.83 -28.04
C LYS A 123 -17.22 -22.38 -28.46
N ILE A 124 -16.12 -22.09 -29.16
CA ILE A 124 -15.87 -20.78 -29.76
C ILE A 124 -16.86 -20.59 -30.92
N LEU A 125 -17.59 -19.47 -30.87
CA LEU A 125 -18.50 -19.01 -31.93
C LEU A 125 -17.74 -18.17 -32.96
N SER A 126 -16.91 -17.25 -32.51
CA SER A 126 -16.12 -16.38 -33.38
C SER A 126 -14.83 -15.91 -32.71
N VAL A 127 -13.84 -15.60 -33.55
CA VAL A 127 -12.57 -14.98 -33.16
C VAL A 127 -12.40 -13.72 -34.00
N THR A 128 -12.15 -12.58 -33.37
CA THR A 128 -11.75 -11.36 -34.07
C THR A 128 -10.38 -10.92 -33.56
N GLU A 129 -9.59 -10.38 -34.48
CA GLU A 129 -8.23 -9.92 -34.20
C GLU A 129 -8.08 -8.49 -34.72
N ARG A 130 -7.45 -7.64 -33.91
CA ARG A 130 -7.16 -6.25 -34.24
C ARG A 130 -5.71 -5.93 -33.87
N ILE A 131 -4.97 -5.39 -34.81
CA ILE A 131 -3.64 -4.81 -34.57
C ILE A 131 -3.78 -3.29 -34.64
N MET A 132 -3.36 -2.62 -33.57
CA MET A 132 -3.43 -1.17 -33.39
C MET A 132 -2.05 -0.63 -32.99
N GLY A 133 -1.90 0.69 -33.02
CA GLY A 133 -0.66 1.38 -32.60
C GLY A 133 0.28 1.71 -33.75
N GLY A 134 1.59 1.83 -33.44
CA GLY A 134 2.57 2.38 -34.37
C GLY A 134 4.02 2.14 -33.95
N ALA A 135 4.88 3.14 -34.17
CA ALA A 135 6.33 3.02 -34.04
C ALA A 135 6.85 2.80 -32.60
N ILE A 136 6.09 3.17 -31.57
CA ILE A 136 6.53 3.09 -30.17
C ILE A 136 5.85 1.93 -29.44
N GLU A 137 4.57 1.72 -29.70
CA GLU A 137 3.76 0.68 -29.11
C GLU A 137 2.81 0.12 -30.16
N LYS A 138 2.83 -1.21 -30.34
CA LYS A 138 1.80 -1.96 -31.07
C LYS A 138 0.98 -2.77 -30.10
N VAL A 139 -0.32 -2.87 -30.37
CA VAL A 139 -1.29 -3.60 -29.55
C VAL A 139 -1.97 -4.64 -30.42
N LEU A 140 -1.87 -5.90 -30.00
CA LEU A 140 -2.66 -7.01 -30.55
C LEU A 140 -3.80 -7.30 -29.59
N GLU A 141 -5.03 -7.18 -30.07
CA GLU A 141 -6.22 -7.57 -29.33
C GLU A 141 -6.89 -8.75 -30.04
N LYS A 142 -7.16 -9.81 -29.29
CA LYS A 142 -7.90 -10.98 -29.75
C LYS A 142 -9.14 -11.18 -28.91
N THR A 143 -10.30 -11.14 -29.55
CA THR A 143 -11.60 -11.33 -28.91
C THR A 143 -12.17 -12.68 -29.32
N LEU A 144 -12.44 -13.53 -28.33
CA LEU A 144 -13.09 -14.82 -28.49
C LEU A 144 -14.51 -14.71 -27.94
N THR A 145 -15.51 -14.98 -28.79
CA THR A 145 -16.92 -15.05 -28.39
C THR A 145 -17.35 -16.51 -28.38
N PHE A 146 -18.04 -16.95 -27.33
CA PHE A 146 -18.48 -18.33 -27.15
C PHE A 146 -19.96 -18.51 -27.47
N THR A 147 -20.38 -19.74 -27.74
CA THR A 147 -21.76 -20.05 -28.14
C THR A 147 -22.81 -19.77 -27.07
N ASP A 148 -22.42 -19.69 -25.80
CA ASP A 148 -23.28 -19.34 -24.66
C ASP A 148 -23.32 -17.83 -24.37
N GLY A 149 -22.63 -17.03 -25.19
CA GLY A 149 -22.60 -15.57 -25.08
C GLY A 149 -21.42 -15.02 -24.28
N SER A 150 -20.67 -15.85 -23.54
CA SER A 150 -19.49 -15.34 -22.81
C SER A 150 -18.43 -14.84 -23.77
N LYS A 151 -17.60 -13.89 -23.32
CA LYS A 151 -16.59 -13.23 -24.16
C LYS A 151 -15.28 -13.08 -23.42
N TYR A 152 -14.18 -13.41 -24.09
CA TYR A 152 -12.83 -13.26 -23.58
C TYR A 152 -12.01 -12.38 -24.52
N ILE A 153 -11.46 -11.29 -23.99
CA ILE A 153 -10.60 -10.35 -24.71
C ILE A 153 -9.20 -10.48 -24.14
N PHE A 154 -8.25 -10.80 -25.02
CA PHE A 154 -6.83 -10.93 -24.70
C PHE A 154 -6.04 -9.89 -25.47
N THR A 155 -5.39 -8.98 -24.74
CA THR A 155 -4.65 -7.86 -25.31
C THR A 155 -3.19 -7.97 -24.95
N VAL A 156 -2.31 -7.87 -25.95
CA VAL A 156 -0.86 -7.83 -25.79
C VAL A 156 -0.34 -6.49 -26.29
N LYS A 157 0.36 -5.75 -25.44
CA LYS A 157 1.10 -4.55 -25.83
C LYS A 157 2.58 -4.88 -25.96
N LEU A 158 3.11 -4.61 -27.15
CA LEU A 158 4.52 -4.75 -27.47
C LEU A 158 5.12 -3.35 -27.68
N LYS A 159 6.17 -3.04 -26.94
CA LYS A 159 6.80 -1.71 -26.89
C LYS A 159 8.19 -1.76 -27.49
N THR A 160 8.57 -0.75 -28.25
CA THR A 160 9.88 -0.68 -28.90
C THR A 160 11.00 -0.74 -27.86
N GLY A 161 12.01 -1.58 -28.08
CA GLY A 161 13.22 -1.63 -27.25
C GLY A 161 13.08 -2.27 -25.87
N LEU A 162 11.94 -2.90 -25.53
CA LEU A 162 11.71 -3.51 -24.21
C LEU A 162 11.68 -5.05 -24.28
N ASP A 163 12.17 -5.71 -23.24
CA ASP A 163 12.32 -7.17 -23.13
C ASP A 163 11.11 -7.87 -22.46
N TYR A 164 9.97 -7.19 -22.45
CA TYR A 164 8.71 -7.70 -21.92
C TYR A 164 7.53 -7.24 -22.78
N VAL A 165 6.41 -7.95 -22.62
CA VAL A 165 5.10 -7.48 -23.06
C VAL A 165 4.20 -7.21 -21.87
N GLU A 166 3.23 -6.33 -22.04
CA GLU A 166 2.10 -6.18 -21.12
C GLU A 166 0.91 -6.93 -21.68
N ILE A 167 0.25 -7.71 -20.82
CA ILE A 167 -0.91 -8.53 -21.15
C ILE A 167 -2.08 -8.03 -20.31
N TYR A 168 -3.21 -7.82 -20.96
CA TYR A 168 -4.47 -7.44 -20.34
C TYR A 168 -5.55 -8.44 -20.74
N GLU A 169 -6.36 -8.85 -19.78
CA GLU A 169 -7.50 -9.73 -19.96
C GLU A 169 -8.78 -9.01 -19.55
N ASP A 170 -9.83 -9.16 -20.36
CA ASP A 170 -11.21 -8.81 -20.01
C ASP A 170 -12.09 -10.05 -20.24
N MET A 171 -12.69 -10.52 -19.15
CA MET A 171 -13.46 -11.75 -19.02
C MET A 171 -14.91 -11.37 -18.71
N GLN A 172 -15.82 -11.70 -19.61
CA GLN A 172 -17.23 -11.34 -19.52
C GLN A 172 -18.09 -12.60 -19.48
N ASP A 173 -18.94 -12.70 -18.45
CA ASP A 173 -19.92 -13.77 -18.25
C ASP A 173 -19.32 -15.18 -18.13
N PHE A 174 -18.13 -15.30 -17.54
CA PHE A 174 -17.55 -16.59 -17.17
C PHE A 174 -17.98 -17.00 -15.75
N LEU A 175 -18.47 -18.24 -15.62
CA LEU A 175 -18.85 -18.84 -14.34
C LEU A 175 -17.76 -19.81 -13.87
N GLU A 176 -17.95 -20.39 -12.67
CA GLU A 176 -17.09 -21.48 -12.18
C GLU A 176 -17.36 -22.78 -12.95
N ASP A 177 -16.75 -22.90 -14.14
CA ASP A 177 -16.99 -23.98 -15.11
C ASP A 177 -15.73 -24.75 -15.54
N GLY A 178 -14.59 -24.44 -14.91
CA GLY A 178 -13.30 -25.04 -15.26
C GLY A 178 -12.61 -24.44 -16.49
N SER A 179 -12.98 -23.21 -16.89
CA SER A 179 -12.26 -22.46 -17.92
C SER A 179 -11.03 -21.73 -17.34
N PHE A 180 -9.88 -21.89 -17.99
CA PHE A 180 -8.61 -21.30 -17.55
C PHE A 180 -7.83 -20.69 -18.73
N LEU A 181 -7.12 -19.59 -18.46
CA LEU A 181 -5.94 -19.22 -19.23
C LEU A 181 -4.79 -20.16 -18.84
N SER A 182 -4.02 -20.61 -19.82
CA SER A 182 -2.81 -21.40 -19.63
C SER A 182 -1.64 -20.76 -20.38
N ALA A 183 -0.52 -20.59 -19.69
CA ALA A 183 0.75 -20.24 -20.29
C ALA A 183 1.70 -21.43 -20.20
N THR A 184 2.27 -21.83 -21.34
CA THR A 184 3.24 -22.93 -21.47
C THR A 184 4.47 -22.42 -22.19
N TRP A 185 5.65 -22.92 -21.87
CA TRP A 185 6.87 -22.41 -22.48
C TRP A 185 7.79 -23.52 -22.98
N GLY A 186 8.69 -23.15 -23.87
CA GLY A 186 9.65 -24.06 -24.48
C GLY A 186 10.89 -23.33 -24.99
N GLY A 187 11.86 -24.09 -25.50
CA GLY A 187 13.15 -23.54 -25.92
C GLY A 187 14.17 -23.37 -24.78
N PHE A 188 13.81 -23.67 -23.53
CA PHE A 188 14.70 -23.71 -22.36
C PHE A 188 14.23 -24.76 -21.34
N THR A 189 15.08 -25.13 -20.39
CA THR A 189 14.78 -26.14 -19.37
C THR A 189 15.06 -25.58 -17.98
N PRO A 190 14.08 -24.87 -17.37
CA PRO A 190 14.30 -24.24 -16.09
C PRO A 190 14.58 -25.30 -15.02
N ARG A 191 15.63 -25.10 -14.23
CA ARG A 191 15.94 -25.93 -13.05
C ARG A 191 15.71 -25.20 -11.74
N TYR A 192 15.62 -23.88 -11.82
CA TYR A 192 15.43 -23.00 -10.69
C TYR A 192 14.25 -22.08 -10.94
N ARG A 193 13.67 -21.59 -9.85
CA ARG A 193 12.70 -20.52 -9.86
C ARG A 193 13.09 -19.46 -8.85
N PHE A 194 12.75 -18.21 -9.12
CA PHE A 194 12.91 -17.09 -8.20
C PHE A 194 11.56 -16.45 -7.91
N ALA A 195 11.26 -16.21 -6.63
CA ALA A 195 10.12 -15.41 -6.20
C ALA A 195 10.56 -14.43 -5.09
N PRO A 196 10.06 -13.17 -5.06
CA PRO A 196 10.59 -12.12 -4.18
C PRO A 196 10.73 -12.50 -2.70
N GLU A 197 9.70 -13.14 -2.11
CA GLU A 197 9.69 -13.48 -0.68
C GLU A 197 10.36 -14.82 -0.37
N ARG A 198 10.63 -15.63 -1.40
CA ARG A 198 11.18 -16.99 -1.26
C ARG A 198 12.64 -17.11 -1.71
N GLY A 199 13.14 -16.15 -2.48
CA GLY A 199 14.44 -16.23 -3.12
C GLY A 199 14.45 -17.29 -4.24
N THR A 200 15.62 -17.89 -4.46
CA THR A 200 15.82 -18.92 -5.48
C THR A 200 15.64 -20.32 -4.89
N GLU A 201 14.79 -21.12 -5.52
CA GLU A 201 14.48 -22.50 -5.14
C GLU A 201 14.62 -23.43 -6.36
N HIS A 202 14.72 -24.73 -6.15
CA HIS A 202 14.61 -25.69 -7.25
C HIS A 202 13.20 -25.65 -7.85
N VAL A 203 13.06 -25.85 -9.17
CA VAL A 203 11.77 -25.67 -9.87
C VAL A 203 10.68 -26.65 -9.40
N ASP A 204 11.06 -27.83 -8.94
CA ASP A 204 10.23 -28.96 -8.49
C ASP A 204 10.10 -29.06 -6.97
N GLU A 205 10.67 -28.11 -6.23
CA GLU A 205 10.65 -28.15 -4.78
C GLU A 205 9.23 -27.90 -4.24
N TYR A 206 8.77 -28.77 -3.32
CA TYR A 206 7.46 -28.69 -2.63
C TYR A 206 6.22 -28.95 -3.48
N LEU A 207 6.34 -29.58 -4.64
CA LEU A 207 5.18 -29.92 -5.47
C LEU A 207 4.16 -30.74 -4.70
N LYS A 208 2.89 -30.42 -4.92
CA LYS A 208 1.76 -31.24 -4.49
C LYS A 208 1.62 -32.47 -5.38
N GLU A 209 0.76 -33.40 -4.99
CA GLU A 209 0.46 -34.62 -5.75
C GLU A 209 -0.04 -34.34 -7.18
N ASP A 210 -0.70 -33.21 -7.41
CA ASP A 210 -1.18 -32.76 -8.72
C ASP A 210 -0.11 -32.02 -9.56
N GLY A 211 1.12 -31.93 -9.04
CA GLY A 211 2.23 -31.22 -9.68
C GLY A 211 2.16 -29.70 -9.53
N SER A 212 1.22 -29.14 -8.76
CA SER A 212 1.18 -27.69 -8.50
C SER A 212 2.20 -27.31 -7.42
N LEU A 213 2.72 -26.08 -7.49
CA LEU A 213 3.45 -25.48 -6.39
C LEU A 213 2.53 -25.20 -5.18
N PRO A 214 3.07 -25.09 -3.95
CA PRO A 214 2.28 -24.88 -2.74
C PRO A 214 1.87 -23.41 -2.52
N PHE A 215 2.11 -22.55 -3.51
CA PHE A 215 1.89 -21.12 -3.49
C PHE A 215 1.34 -20.65 -4.85
N TYR A 216 0.80 -19.45 -4.87
CA TYR A 216 0.13 -18.84 -6.03
C TYR A 216 0.77 -17.50 -6.38
N MET A 217 0.60 -17.07 -7.62
CA MET A 217 0.76 -15.65 -7.95
C MET A 217 -0.57 -14.93 -7.70
N ALA A 218 -0.52 -13.77 -7.05
CA ALA A 218 -1.69 -12.94 -6.74
C ALA A 218 -1.41 -11.46 -7.04
N PRO A 219 -2.39 -10.70 -7.57
CA PRO A 219 -2.25 -9.25 -7.75
C PRO A 219 -1.96 -8.53 -6.41
N HIS A 220 -2.71 -8.90 -5.37
CA HIS A 220 -2.56 -8.37 -4.03
C HIS A 220 -2.40 -9.51 -3.02
N ALA A 221 -1.21 -9.58 -2.43
CA ALA A 221 -0.83 -10.51 -1.38
C ALA A 221 -0.69 -9.76 -0.05
N ASP A 222 -1.17 -10.33 1.05
CA ASP A 222 -0.84 -9.83 2.40
C ASP A 222 0.69 -9.94 2.58
N GLY A 223 1.37 -8.81 2.73
CA GLY A 223 2.81 -8.77 3.00
C GLY A 223 3.18 -9.70 4.16
N GLY A 224 4.07 -10.66 3.91
CA GLY A 224 4.48 -11.68 4.86
C GLY A 224 3.89 -13.08 4.64
N ARG A 225 3.01 -13.30 3.65
CA ARG A 225 2.60 -14.66 3.27
C ARG A 225 3.53 -15.22 2.20
N LEU A 226 4.39 -16.17 2.58
CA LEU A 226 5.20 -17.01 1.67
C LEU A 226 4.37 -17.77 0.59
N ARG A 227 3.03 -17.73 0.68
CA ARG A 227 2.08 -18.43 -0.19
C ARG A 227 1.55 -17.60 -1.36
N ASP A 228 1.63 -16.27 -1.29
CA ASP A 228 1.07 -15.39 -2.31
C ASP A 228 2.21 -14.50 -2.82
N GLN A 229 2.52 -14.58 -4.12
CA GLN A 229 3.65 -13.88 -4.74
C GLN A 229 3.14 -12.88 -5.79
N LYS A 230 3.76 -11.70 -5.91
CA LYS A 230 3.42 -10.73 -6.98
C LYS A 230 3.99 -11.12 -8.34
N GLY A 231 5.08 -11.90 -8.35
CA GLY A 231 5.74 -12.36 -9.56
C GLY A 231 6.60 -13.61 -9.30
N ILE A 232 6.94 -14.30 -10.38
CA ILE A 232 7.82 -15.47 -10.39
C ILE A 232 8.68 -15.46 -11.65
N ALA A 233 9.92 -15.94 -11.55
CA ALA A 233 10.80 -16.20 -12.68
C ALA A 233 11.22 -17.68 -12.70
N TYR A 234 11.27 -18.29 -13.89
CA TYR A 234 11.80 -19.62 -14.16
C TYR A 234 13.15 -19.47 -14.86
N GLU A 235 14.20 -20.07 -14.31
CA GLU A 235 15.58 -19.80 -14.70
C GLU A 235 16.27 -21.06 -15.26
N ASP A 236 16.84 -20.92 -16.45
CA ASP A 236 17.78 -21.86 -17.05
C ASP A 236 19.19 -21.27 -16.95
N LYS A 237 19.85 -21.54 -15.82
CA LYS A 237 21.22 -21.09 -15.54
C LYS A 237 22.25 -21.58 -16.55
N GLN A 238 21.98 -22.68 -17.27
CA GLN A 238 22.93 -23.20 -18.26
C GLN A 238 22.92 -22.34 -19.52
N LYS A 239 21.73 -21.89 -19.94
CA LYS A 239 21.56 -20.98 -21.07
C LYS A 239 21.72 -19.51 -20.70
N GLY A 240 21.67 -19.17 -19.41
CA GLY A 240 21.70 -17.78 -18.94
C GLY A 240 20.40 -17.02 -19.25
N VAL A 241 19.29 -17.73 -19.40
CA VAL A 241 17.98 -17.14 -19.74
C VAL A 241 16.94 -17.43 -18.67
N TRP A 242 15.95 -16.55 -18.56
CA TRP A 242 14.80 -16.75 -17.69
C TRP A 242 13.51 -16.20 -18.29
N LEU A 243 12.40 -16.80 -17.85
CA LEU A 243 11.03 -16.41 -18.17
C LEU A 243 10.34 -15.93 -16.90
N GLY A 244 9.87 -14.68 -16.91
CA GLY A 244 9.20 -14.04 -15.78
C GLY A 244 7.74 -13.75 -16.01
N PHE A 245 6.97 -13.79 -14.93
CA PHE A 245 5.61 -13.27 -14.86
C PHE A 245 5.48 -12.36 -13.65
N LEU A 246 4.79 -11.23 -13.83
CA LEU A 246 4.60 -10.22 -12.79
C LEU A 246 3.26 -9.54 -13.00
N PHE A 247 2.39 -9.51 -11.98
CA PHE A 247 1.21 -8.65 -12.05
C PHE A 247 1.60 -7.18 -12.20
N HIS A 248 0.87 -6.48 -13.06
CA HIS A 248 1.17 -5.12 -13.50
C HIS A 248 -0.12 -4.32 -13.56
N ASP A 249 -0.03 -2.99 -13.52
CA ASP A 249 -1.18 -2.08 -13.63
C ASP A 249 -2.35 -2.51 -12.73
N LEU A 250 -2.06 -2.73 -11.44
CA LEU A 250 -3.01 -3.35 -10.51
C LEU A 250 -4.29 -2.52 -10.36
N SER A 251 -4.23 -1.21 -10.67
CA SER A 251 -5.38 -0.31 -10.77
C SER A 251 -6.45 -0.76 -11.78
N THR A 252 -6.10 -1.64 -12.73
CA THR A 252 -7.02 -2.15 -13.76
C THR A 252 -7.51 -3.56 -13.49
N CYS A 253 -6.99 -4.23 -12.45
CA CYS A 253 -7.45 -5.55 -12.06
C CYS A 253 -8.79 -5.44 -11.30
N ASP A 254 -9.80 -6.21 -11.70
CA ASP A 254 -11.11 -6.29 -11.03
C ASP A 254 -11.52 -7.76 -11.01
N ASP A 255 -11.73 -8.30 -9.81
CA ASP A 255 -12.14 -9.70 -9.65
C ASP A 255 -13.67 -9.87 -9.58
N GLY A 256 -14.41 -8.76 -9.66
CA GLY A 256 -15.86 -8.69 -9.56
C GLY A 256 -16.38 -8.49 -8.13
N ASP A 257 -15.52 -8.63 -7.12
CA ASP A 257 -15.85 -8.54 -5.70
C ASP A 257 -15.02 -7.45 -5.00
N TYR A 258 -15.54 -6.90 -3.90
CA TYR A 258 -14.73 -6.05 -3.01
C TYR A 258 -14.14 -6.92 -1.89
N THR A 259 -12.97 -7.50 -2.12
CA THR A 259 -12.33 -8.41 -1.15
C THR A 259 -11.66 -7.64 0.00
N ILE A 260 -11.43 -8.35 1.11
CA ILE A 260 -10.75 -7.82 2.30
C ILE A 260 -9.51 -8.67 2.57
N GLY A 261 -8.35 -8.02 2.69
CA GLY A 261 -7.04 -8.64 2.93
C GLY A 261 -6.28 -8.92 1.64
N CYS A 262 -6.73 -9.89 0.85
CA CYS A 262 -6.01 -10.35 -0.34
C CYS A 262 -6.93 -10.55 -1.56
N SER A 263 -6.33 -10.75 -2.73
CA SER A 263 -7.07 -11.08 -3.96
C SER A 263 -7.90 -12.35 -3.80
N SER A 264 -9.06 -12.40 -4.46
CA SER A 264 -9.90 -13.61 -4.50
C SER A 264 -9.21 -14.77 -5.23
N LYS A 265 -9.73 -16.00 -5.01
CA LYS A 265 -9.29 -17.20 -5.74
C LYS A 265 -9.43 -17.07 -7.27
N ASN A 266 -10.30 -16.17 -7.73
CA ASN A 266 -10.60 -15.95 -9.15
C ASN A 266 -9.47 -15.22 -9.89
N MET A 267 -8.51 -14.65 -9.16
CA MET A 267 -7.37 -13.92 -9.72
C MET A 267 -6.05 -14.69 -9.63
N LEU A 268 -6.03 -15.83 -8.93
CA LEU A 268 -4.80 -16.51 -8.58
C LEU A 268 -4.24 -17.33 -9.75
N PHE A 269 -2.93 -17.25 -9.95
CA PHE A 269 -2.24 -18.12 -10.89
C PHE A 269 -1.73 -19.34 -10.13
N THR A 270 -2.16 -20.52 -10.57
CA THR A 270 -1.63 -21.79 -10.10
C THR A 270 -0.40 -22.15 -10.91
N LEU A 271 0.70 -22.40 -10.21
CA LEU A 271 2.03 -22.52 -10.80
C LEU A 271 2.47 -23.99 -10.86
N TYR A 272 3.19 -24.37 -11.91
CA TYR A 272 3.76 -25.70 -12.17
C TYR A 272 5.18 -25.54 -12.72
N GLU A 273 5.92 -26.63 -12.90
CA GLU A 273 7.29 -26.57 -13.41
C GLU A 273 7.43 -25.97 -14.82
N GLN A 274 6.47 -26.25 -15.71
CA GLN A 274 6.54 -25.90 -17.15
C GLN A 274 5.32 -25.11 -17.65
N LYS A 275 4.44 -24.72 -16.74
CA LYS A 275 3.24 -23.94 -17.06
C LYS A 275 2.70 -23.20 -15.85
N TRP A 276 1.76 -22.31 -16.09
CA TRP A 276 0.82 -21.88 -15.08
C TRP A 276 -0.59 -21.76 -15.67
N THR A 277 -1.59 -21.79 -14.79
CA THR A 277 -3.00 -21.63 -15.17
C THR A 277 -3.70 -20.61 -14.29
N ALA A 278 -4.63 -19.84 -14.86
CA ALA A 278 -5.41 -18.84 -14.13
C ALA A 278 -6.91 -18.91 -14.52
N PRO A 279 -7.85 -18.95 -13.57
CA PRO A 279 -9.28 -19.14 -13.87
C PRO A 279 -9.86 -17.93 -14.61
N LEU A 280 -10.85 -18.12 -15.47
CA LEU A 280 -11.47 -17.01 -16.23
C LEU A 280 -12.64 -16.32 -15.49
N GLN A 281 -12.79 -16.53 -14.19
CA GLN A 281 -13.93 -16.05 -13.39
C GLN A 281 -13.83 -14.59 -12.91
N GLY A 282 -12.67 -13.95 -13.07
CA GLY A 282 -12.52 -12.51 -12.77
C GLY A 282 -13.16 -11.65 -13.86
N LYS A 283 -13.10 -10.31 -13.71
CA LYS A 283 -13.48 -9.38 -14.79
C LYS A 283 -12.27 -8.96 -15.58
N THR A 284 -11.26 -8.39 -14.92
CA THR A 284 -10.08 -7.86 -15.60
C THR A 284 -8.80 -8.24 -14.89
N ARG A 285 -7.76 -8.55 -15.66
CA ARG A 285 -6.41 -8.84 -15.14
C ARG A 285 -5.34 -8.15 -15.99
N ALA A 286 -4.24 -7.76 -15.36
CA ALA A 286 -3.09 -7.20 -16.04
C ALA A 286 -1.77 -7.78 -15.48
N PHE A 287 -0.89 -8.23 -16.36
CA PHE A 287 0.41 -8.80 -16.00
C PHE A 287 1.43 -8.64 -17.12
N MET A 288 2.71 -8.75 -16.79
CA MET A 288 3.82 -8.75 -17.73
C MET A 288 4.33 -10.18 -17.96
N CYS A 289 4.77 -10.45 -19.18
CA CYS A 289 5.56 -11.62 -19.56
C CYS A 289 6.94 -11.13 -19.99
N ILE A 290 7.97 -11.57 -19.27
CA ILE A 290 9.36 -11.10 -19.42
C ILE A 290 10.20 -12.26 -19.95
N LEU A 291 10.90 -12.08 -21.05
CA LEU A 291 11.84 -13.07 -21.58
C LEU A 291 13.20 -12.39 -21.66
N CYS A 292 14.11 -12.75 -20.76
CA CYS A 292 15.37 -12.03 -20.56
C CYS A 292 16.57 -12.97 -20.55
N ALA A 293 17.65 -12.54 -21.19
CA ALA A 293 18.93 -13.25 -21.32
C ALA A 293 20.13 -12.41 -20.84
N ASP A 294 19.93 -11.11 -20.59
CA ASP A 294 20.97 -10.14 -20.29
C ASP A 294 21.05 -9.75 -18.81
N LYS A 295 20.02 -10.09 -18.02
CA LYS A 295 19.91 -9.77 -16.60
C LYS A 295 19.62 -11.03 -15.78
N PRO A 296 20.07 -11.12 -14.51
CA PRO A 296 19.70 -12.22 -13.63
C PRO A 296 18.22 -12.17 -13.23
N ALA A 297 17.65 -13.32 -12.85
CA ALA A 297 16.23 -13.45 -12.54
C ALA A 297 15.77 -12.61 -11.31
N ASP A 298 16.68 -12.28 -10.39
CA ASP A 298 16.39 -11.41 -9.24
C ASP A 298 16.09 -9.95 -9.64
N THR A 299 16.43 -9.56 -10.88
CA THR A 299 16.00 -8.27 -11.46
C THR A 299 14.49 -8.16 -11.64
N LEU A 300 13.75 -9.27 -11.60
CA LEU A 300 12.29 -9.25 -11.48
C LEU A 300 11.84 -8.28 -10.37
N LEU A 301 12.54 -8.30 -9.23
CA LEU A 301 12.25 -7.41 -8.10
C LEU A 301 12.90 -6.04 -8.25
N THR A 302 14.21 -5.98 -8.47
CA THR A 302 14.99 -4.73 -8.38
C THR A 302 14.87 -3.84 -9.62
N HIS A 303 14.43 -4.41 -10.75
CA HIS A 303 14.22 -3.70 -12.01
C HIS A 303 12.74 -3.63 -12.37
N TYR A 304 12.07 -4.77 -12.57
CA TYR A 304 10.72 -4.76 -13.15
C TYR A 304 9.64 -4.32 -12.16
N ILE A 305 9.58 -4.92 -10.97
CA ILE A 305 8.64 -4.49 -9.92
C ILE A 305 8.89 -3.02 -9.56
N LYS A 306 10.15 -2.65 -9.35
CA LYS A 306 10.51 -1.27 -9.00
C LYS A 306 10.08 -0.28 -10.09
N TYR A 307 10.61 -0.41 -11.31
CA TYR A 307 10.51 0.64 -12.33
C TYR A 307 9.36 0.48 -13.32
N TYR A 308 8.68 -0.67 -13.38
CA TYR A 308 7.53 -0.83 -14.27
C TYR A 308 6.22 -1.06 -13.49
N SER A 309 6.26 -1.13 -12.15
CA SER A 309 5.07 -1.17 -11.30
C SER A 309 5.03 -0.04 -10.28
N HIS A 310 6.03 0.06 -9.39
CA HIS A 310 5.94 0.98 -8.25
C HIS A 310 6.26 2.44 -8.55
N VAL A 311 7.35 2.67 -9.30
CA VAL A 311 7.88 4.01 -9.60
C VAL A 311 8.11 4.17 -11.10
N SER A 312 7.13 3.76 -11.91
CA SER A 312 7.20 3.88 -13.37
C SER A 312 7.44 5.31 -13.81
N LEU A 313 8.42 5.53 -14.69
CA LEU A 313 8.71 6.86 -15.23
C LEU A 313 7.49 7.46 -15.93
N ASN A 314 6.64 6.61 -16.52
CA ASN A 314 5.39 7.03 -17.14
C ASN A 314 4.40 7.66 -16.13
N ALA A 315 4.43 7.22 -14.87
CA ALA A 315 3.64 7.81 -13.79
C ALA A 315 4.40 8.98 -13.13
N VAL A 316 5.69 8.78 -12.81
CA VAL A 316 6.53 9.76 -12.11
C VAL A 316 6.63 11.08 -12.86
N LYS A 317 6.65 11.05 -14.20
CA LYS A 317 6.68 12.28 -15.02
C LYS A 317 5.50 13.22 -14.76
N ASP A 318 4.36 12.70 -14.29
CA ASP A 318 3.14 13.47 -14.02
C ASP A 318 3.07 13.91 -12.56
N TRP A 319 3.99 13.45 -11.71
CA TRP A 319 4.03 13.82 -10.31
C TRP A 319 4.62 15.21 -10.14
N VAL A 320 3.90 16.07 -9.42
CA VAL A 320 4.39 17.39 -9.04
C VAL A 320 5.37 17.23 -7.89
N LEU A 321 6.67 17.28 -8.19
CA LEU A 321 7.76 17.18 -7.20
C LEU A 321 8.51 18.50 -7.01
N ASP A 322 8.16 19.52 -7.80
CA ASP A 322 8.68 20.88 -7.71
C ASP A 322 7.49 21.83 -7.73
N TRP A 323 7.33 22.62 -6.67
CA TRP A 323 6.25 23.60 -6.53
C TRP A 323 6.63 24.73 -5.57
N GLU A 324 5.99 25.88 -5.77
CA GLU A 324 6.11 27.05 -4.91
C GLU A 324 5.46 26.81 -3.54
N ASP A 325 6.21 27.06 -2.46
CA ASP A 325 5.75 26.93 -1.08
C ASP A 325 6.42 28.00 -0.20
N ASP A 326 5.83 28.31 0.96
CA ASP A 326 6.36 29.31 1.88
C ASP A 326 7.03 28.65 3.07
N GLN A 327 8.35 28.70 3.02
CA GLN A 327 9.23 28.14 4.03
C GLN A 327 9.06 28.83 5.41
N SER A 328 8.49 30.04 5.47
CA SER A 328 8.26 30.75 6.73
C SER A 328 7.05 30.25 7.53
N GLU A 329 6.19 29.42 6.93
CA GLU A 329 5.05 28.79 7.63
C GLU A 329 5.47 27.67 8.61
N TYR A 330 6.75 27.27 8.60
CA TYR A 330 7.25 26.15 9.41
C TYR A 330 7.95 26.63 10.71
N PRO A 331 7.84 25.88 11.83
CA PRO A 331 7.06 24.64 11.99
C PRO A 331 5.56 24.90 12.06
N LYS A 332 4.77 24.04 11.42
CA LYS A 332 3.31 24.07 11.43
C LYS A 332 2.73 23.42 12.68
N TYR A 333 3.41 22.41 13.22
CA TYR A 333 2.87 21.62 14.34
C TYR A 333 3.91 21.23 15.39
N TYR A 334 5.07 20.73 14.97
CA TYR A 334 6.00 20.03 15.83
C TYR A 334 6.94 20.96 16.59
N THR A 335 7.22 20.60 17.85
CA THR A 335 8.24 21.21 18.71
C THR A 335 8.87 20.16 19.62
N VAL A 336 10.06 20.45 20.13
CA VAL A 336 10.81 19.54 21.00
C VAL A 336 11.63 20.33 22.03
N LYS A 337 11.66 19.84 23.28
CA LYS A 337 12.50 20.40 24.33
C LYS A 337 13.98 20.06 24.09
N PRO A 338 14.95 20.85 24.61
CA PRO A 338 16.38 20.68 24.30
C PRO A 338 16.97 19.32 24.72
N ASP A 339 16.42 18.68 25.73
CA ASP A 339 16.89 17.44 26.37
C ASP A 339 16.09 16.19 25.98
N THR A 340 15.00 16.36 25.20
CA THR A 340 14.19 15.24 24.71
C THR A 340 15.02 14.33 23.81
N THR A 341 15.02 13.04 24.15
CA THR A 341 15.52 11.99 23.24
C THR A 341 14.38 11.64 22.30
N THR A 342 14.61 11.76 21.00
CA THR A 342 13.61 11.51 19.95
C THR A 342 14.06 10.40 19.03
N GLY A 343 13.11 9.70 18.40
CA GLY A 343 13.45 8.62 17.48
C GLY A 343 12.55 7.40 17.57
N THR A 344 12.45 6.68 16.46
CA THR A 344 11.77 5.37 16.37
C THR A 344 12.75 4.21 16.61
N PHE A 345 12.29 2.98 16.39
CA PHE A 345 13.15 1.79 16.31
C PHE A 345 14.33 1.94 15.33
N PHE A 346 14.24 2.87 14.37
CA PHE A 346 15.17 2.96 13.25
C PHE A 346 16.20 4.08 13.37
N VAL A 347 15.89 5.15 14.10
CA VAL A 347 16.80 6.29 14.32
C VAL A 347 16.58 6.83 15.72
N GLN A 348 17.66 7.05 16.49
CA GLN A 348 17.63 7.68 17.82
C GLN A 348 18.47 8.96 17.79
N ARG A 349 17.98 10.02 18.43
CA ARG A 349 18.64 11.34 18.50
C ARG A 349 18.33 12.04 19.82
N LYS A 350 19.11 13.06 20.16
CA LYS A 350 18.88 13.88 21.35
C LYS A 350 18.85 15.36 20.98
N GLY A 351 17.83 16.07 21.44
CA GLY A 351 17.66 17.51 21.25
C GLY A 351 17.02 17.90 19.92
N LYS A 352 17.11 19.21 19.60
CA LYS A 352 16.47 19.80 18.42
C LYS A 352 17.18 19.35 17.12
N PRO A 353 16.44 18.87 16.10
CA PRO A 353 17.04 18.52 14.83
C PRO A 353 17.55 19.76 14.10
N ASN A 354 18.48 19.55 13.18
CA ASN A 354 19.00 20.56 12.26
C ASN A 354 18.80 20.11 10.80
N PRO A 355 18.91 21.03 9.81
CA PRO A 355 18.70 20.69 8.39
C PRO A 355 19.48 19.47 7.88
N GLU A 356 20.72 19.27 8.33
CA GLU A 356 21.55 18.13 7.92
C GLU A 356 20.95 16.79 8.38
N ASP A 357 20.24 16.77 9.51
CA ASP A 357 19.58 15.56 9.99
C ASP A 357 18.48 15.11 9.02
N MET A 358 17.80 16.05 8.34
CA MET A 358 16.80 15.70 7.33
C MET A 358 17.47 15.12 6.08
N LEU A 359 18.57 15.72 5.62
CA LEU A 359 19.27 15.26 4.42
C LEU A 359 19.86 13.87 4.64
N LYS A 360 20.52 13.62 5.78
CA LYS A 360 20.99 12.28 6.15
C LYS A 360 19.86 11.27 6.25
N MET A 361 18.70 11.70 6.77
CA MET A 361 17.53 10.83 6.83
C MET A 361 17.09 10.38 5.43
N ILE A 362 17.03 11.30 4.47
CA ILE A 362 16.64 11.02 3.09
C ILE A 362 17.71 10.17 2.39
N ASP A 363 18.95 10.64 2.40
CA ASP A 363 20.01 10.13 1.53
C ASP A 363 20.76 8.93 2.13
N GLU A 364 20.92 8.84 3.45
CA GLU A 364 21.73 7.82 4.12
C GLU A 364 20.89 6.74 4.82
N TYR A 365 19.88 7.14 5.59
CA TYR A 365 19.23 6.23 6.55
C TYR A 365 17.94 5.59 6.03
N SER A 366 17.29 6.17 5.01
CA SER A 366 16.01 5.65 4.53
C SER A 366 16.15 4.54 3.51
N THR A 367 16.49 3.35 4.02
CA THR A 367 16.56 2.11 3.24
C THR A 367 15.27 1.81 2.48
N ARG A 368 14.11 2.15 3.06
CA ARG A 368 12.79 1.88 2.49
C ARG A 368 12.40 2.89 1.42
N PHE A 369 12.74 4.17 1.61
CA PHE A 369 12.63 5.15 0.54
C PHE A 369 13.55 4.78 -0.63
N ALA A 370 14.71 4.16 -0.42
CA ALA A 370 15.54 3.69 -1.53
C ALA A 370 15.02 2.42 -2.23
N ARG A 371 14.15 1.65 -1.55
CA ARG A 371 13.77 0.29 -1.92
C ARG A 371 12.27 0.00 -1.74
N PHE A 372 11.43 0.74 -2.46
CA PHE A 372 9.99 0.49 -2.44
C PHE A 372 9.58 -0.91 -2.94
N GLU A 373 10.47 -1.62 -3.65
CA GLU A 373 10.23 -3.01 -4.05
C GLU A 373 10.25 -4.01 -2.89
N ILE A 374 10.89 -3.67 -1.76
CA ILE A 374 10.89 -4.48 -0.53
C ILE A 374 10.20 -3.69 0.57
N PHE A 375 8.93 -3.40 0.35
CA PHE A 375 8.14 -2.57 1.23
C PHE A 375 7.66 -3.33 2.48
N ASP A 376 7.82 -2.74 3.66
CA ASP A 376 7.29 -3.26 4.93
C ASP A 376 6.42 -2.17 5.61
N PRO A 377 5.15 -2.45 5.96
CA PRO A 377 4.27 -1.44 6.53
C PRO A 377 4.78 -0.81 7.83
N VAL A 378 5.39 -1.58 8.73
CA VAL A 378 5.86 -1.04 10.02
C VAL A 378 6.95 0.00 9.82
N SER A 379 7.79 -0.17 8.79
CA SER A 379 8.83 0.79 8.45
C SER A 379 8.31 2.17 8.02
N CYS A 380 7.02 2.29 7.62
CA CYS A 380 6.38 3.59 7.35
C CYS A 380 6.31 4.48 8.60
N ARG A 381 6.40 3.90 9.79
CA ARG A 381 6.47 4.67 11.04
C ARG A 381 7.68 5.59 11.10
N THR A 382 8.75 5.32 10.35
CA THR A 382 9.87 6.26 10.20
C THR A 382 9.44 7.52 9.44
N PHE A 383 8.57 7.41 8.43
CA PHE A 383 8.04 8.60 7.75
C PHE A 383 7.15 9.42 8.68
N ILE A 384 6.23 8.75 9.39
CA ILE A 384 5.27 9.40 10.27
C ILE A 384 5.97 10.05 11.47
N TYR A 385 6.83 9.29 12.14
CA TYR A 385 7.38 9.71 13.41
C TYR A 385 8.74 10.35 13.29
N ASP A 386 9.57 10.10 12.26
CA ASP A 386 10.86 10.78 12.10
C ASP A 386 10.80 11.88 11.02
N TRP A 387 10.45 11.54 9.78
CA TRP A 387 10.56 12.50 8.67
C TRP A 387 9.67 13.73 8.86
N ALA A 388 8.38 13.53 9.13
CA ALA A 388 7.44 14.63 9.27
C ALA A 388 7.85 15.63 10.36
N PRO A 389 8.18 15.20 11.60
CA PRO A 389 8.64 16.13 12.64
C PRO A 389 9.97 16.81 12.33
N ILE A 390 10.96 16.09 11.77
CA ILE A 390 12.25 16.69 11.44
C ILE A 390 12.06 17.78 10.41
N PHE A 391 11.38 17.45 9.31
CA PHE A 391 11.14 18.39 8.22
C PHE A 391 10.43 19.63 8.76
N ASP A 392 9.33 19.46 9.51
CA ASP A 392 8.56 20.58 10.07
C ASP A 392 9.42 21.51 10.94
N MET A 393 10.25 20.95 11.83
CA MET A 393 11.11 21.72 12.75
C MET A 393 12.39 22.30 12.11
N THR A 394 12.74 21.88 10.90
CA THR A 394 14.00 22.29 10.23
C THR A 394 13.77 23.07 8.96
N ALA A 395 12.58 22.97 8.35
CA ALA A 395 12.22 23.62 7.09
C ALA A 395 12.58 25.10 7.08
N ALA A 396 12.18 25.91 8.07
CA ALA A 396 12.50 27.35 8.13
C ALA A 396 14.01 27.70 8.16
N ARG A 397 14.90 26.73 8.43
CA ARG A 397 16.36 26.90 8.50
C ARG A 397 17.11 26.29 7.32
N MET A 398 16.42 25.59 6.41
CA MET A 398 17.01 25.00 5.22
C MET A 398 17.41 26.08 4.19
N THR A 399 18.36 25.77 3.32
CA THR A 399 18.49 26.51 2.05
C THR A 399 17.32 26.15 1.12
N LYS A 400 17.08 26.94 0.07
CA LYS A 400 16.04 26.63 -0.93
C LYS A 400 16.23 25.24 -1.54
N GLU A 401 17.46 24.88 -1.90
CA GLU A 401 17.79 23.56 -2.46
C GLU A 401 17.50 22.42 -1.48
N GLN A 402 17.88 22.57 -0.21
CA GLN A 402 17.59 21.57 0.82
C GLN A 402 16.08 21.42 1.05
N PHE A 403 15.36 22.53 1.08
CA PHE A 403 13.91 22.56 1.26
C PHE A 403 13.18 21.90 0.08
N ASP A 404 13.62 22.17 -1.15
CA ASP A 404 13.07 21.56 -2.36
C ASP A 404 13.34 20.05 -2.41
N HIS A 405 14.57 19.62 -2.11
CA HIS A 405 14.93 18.21 -2.06
C HIS A 405 14.09 17.43 -1.05
N ALA A 406 13.97 17.97 0.17
CA ALA A 406 13.19 17.33 1.23
C ALA A 406 11.69 17.22 0.89
N ARG A 407 11.11 18.30 0.35
CA ARG A 407 9.71 18.31 -0.09
C ARG A 407 9.46 17.38 -1.27
N ALA A 408 10.36 17.33 -2.25
CA ALA A 408 10.29 16.41 -3.38
C ALA A 408 10.29 14.95 -2.91
N ALA A 409 11.16 14.58 -1.97
CA ALA A 409 11.22 13.23 -1.41
C ALA A 409 9.94 12.85 -0.64
N MET A 410 9.39 13.77 0.15
CA MET A 410 8.13 13.57 0.86
C MET A 410 6.94 13.44 -0.11
N ALA A 411 6.83 14.33 -1.10
CA ALA A 411 5.78 14.27 -2.12
C ALA A 411 5.87 12.99 -2.95
N PHE A 412 7.08 12.58 -3.35
CA PHE A 412 7.32 11.31 -4.04
C PHE A 412 6.79 10.13 -3.22
N THR A 413 7.08 10.11 -1.92
CA THR A 413 6.57 9.06 -1.01
C THR A 413 5.05 9.05 -0.95
N CYS A 414 4.39 10.22 -0.91
CA CYS A 414 2.92 10.31 -0.99
C CYS A 414 2.39 9.71 -2.29
N TYR A 415 2.95 10.09 -3.44
CA TYR A 415 2.51 9.54 -4.73
C TYR A 415 2.69 8.03 -4.78
N VAL A 416 3.85 7.50 -4.37
CA VAL A 416 4.12 6.05 -4.32
C VAL A 416 3.09 5.32 -3.46
N LEU A 417 2.91 5.73 -2.20
CA LEU A 417 2.06 5.02 -1.24
C LEU A 417 0.56 5.27 -1.47
N SER A 418 0.19 6.28 -2.25
CA SER A 418 -1.21 6.54 -2.61
C SER A 418 -1.73 5.62 -3.72
N GLN A 419 -0.86 4.96 -4.48
CA GLN A 419 -1.22 4.06 -5.58
C GLN A 419 -1.87 2.75 -5.09
N GLU A 420 -2.77 2.18 -5.92
CA GLU A 420 -3.35 0.85 -5.70
C GLU A 420 -2.29 -0.28 -5.76
N ASN A 421 -1.08 -0.01 -6.28
CA ASN A 421 -0.02 -1.03 -6.40
C ASN A 421 0.57 -1.50 -5.06
N PHE A 422 0.36 -0.74 -3.97
CA PHE A 422 0.88 -1.05 -2.63
C PHE A 422 -0.21 -1.57 -1.71
N PHE A 423 -1.04 -0.66 -1.21
CA PHE A 423 -2.17 -0.93 -0.34
C PHE A 423 -3.42 -0.37 -1.02
N PRO A 424 -4.03 -1.12 -1.95
CA PRO A 424 -5.27 -0.71 -2.57
C PRO A 424 -6.35 -0.53 -1.51
N ILE A 425 -7.24 0.43 -1.79
CA ILE A 425 -8.48 0.56 -1.04
C ILE A 425 -9.68 0.69 -1.98
N ASP A 426 -9.49 1.00 -3.26
CA ASP A 426 -10.59 1.23 -4.20
C ASP A 426 -11.08 -0.08 -4.81
N ILE A 427 -10.16 -0.95 -5.19
CA ILE A 427 -10.47 -2.24 -5.85
C ILE A 427 -10.73 -3.32 -4.79
N LEU A 428 -9.91 -3.33 -3.75
CA LEU A 428 -10.09 -4.17 -2.57
C LEU A 428 -9.50 -3.46 -1.34
N LEU A 429 -9.85 -3.90 -0.13
CA LEU A 429 -9.26 -3.36 1.09
C LEU A 429 -8.04 -4.20 1.49
N ALA A 430 -6.84 -3.73 1.14
CA ALA A 430 -5.65 -4.55 1.27
C ALA A 430 -5.09 -4.65 2.69
N GLY A 431 -4.47 -5.81 2.90
CA GLY A 431 -3.53 -6.02 3.98
C GLY A 431 -4.21 -6.12 5.32
N HIS A 432 -3.37 -6.02 6.34
CA HIS A 432 -3.82 -6.06 7.71
C HIS A 432 -4.29 -4.67 8.17
N PRO A 433 -5.35 -4.59 9.00
CA PRO A 433 -5.99 -3.31 9.33
C PRO A 433 -5.05 -2.29 9.98
N ASN A 434 -4.16 -2.72 10.88
CA ASN A 434 -3.14 -1.85 11.47
C ASN A 434 -2.08 -1.41 10.44
N PHE A 435 -1.69 -2.29 9.52
CA PHE A 435 -0.70 -1.97 8.48
C PHE A 435 -1.23 -0.96 7.48
N LEU A 436 -2.52 -1.04 7.12
CA LEU A 436 -3.15 -0.01 6.28
C LEU A 436 -3.01 1.38 6.92
N THR A 437 -3.13 1.49 8.24
CA THR A 437 -2.94 2.77 8.95
C THR A 437 -1.49 3.24 9.00
N ASP A 438 -0.51 2.34 9.00
CA ASP A 438 0.91 2.69 8.90
C ASP A 438 1.23 3.28 7.51
N VAL A 439 0.73 2.63 6.44
CA VAL A 439 1.03 3.01 5.05
C VAL A 439 0.29 4.28 4.65
N LEU A 440 -1.05 4.29 4.74
CA LEU A 440 -1.84 5.44 4.32
C LEU A 440 -1.71 6.58 5.34
N GLY A 441 -1.36 6.28 6.58
CA GLY A 441 -0.99 7.28 7.56
C GLY A 441 0.20 8.15 7.11
N THR A 442 1.17 7.57 6.38
CA THR A 442 2.26 8.33 5.76
C THR A 442 1.74 9.38 4.78
N VAL A 443 0.76 9.01 3.95
CA VAL A 443 0.13 9.93 2.99
C VAL A 443 -0.61 11.06 3.74
N GLY A 444 -1.37 10.72 4.78
CA GLY A 444 -2.12 11.70 5.58
C GLY A 444 -1.22 12.71 6.28
N ILE A 445 -0.17 12.25 6.97
CA ILE A 445 0.74 13.14 7.72
C ILE A 445 1.56 14.03 6.80
N PHE A 446 2.09 13.50 5.69
CA PHE A 446 2.85 14.31 4.75
C PHE A 446 1.96 15.31 4.02
N ALA A 447 0.73 14.95 3.65
CA ALA A 447 -0.22 15.92 3.10
C ALA A 447 -0.49 17.07 4.09
N ALA A 448 -0.68 16.77 5.37
CA ALA A 448 -0.89 17.77 6.42
C ALA A 448 0.31 18.73 6.59
N ILE A 449 1.53 18.19 6.50
CA ILE A 449 2.77 18.97 6.69
C ILE A 449 3.17 19.75 5.42
N LEU A 450 3.10 19.14 4.24
CA LEU A 450 3.38 19.83 2.96
C LEU A 450 2.32 20.92 2.70
N GLY A 451 1.06 20.68 3.07
CA GLY A 451 0.00 21.68 3.10
C GLY A 451 -0.64 22.02 1.75
N LYS A 452 -1.58 22.98 1.80
CA LYS A 452 -2.56 23.30 0.74
C LYS A 452 -1.98 23.80 -0.59
N ARG A 453 -0.71 24.23 -0.59
CA ARG A 453 -0.06 24.76 -1.81
C ARG A 453 0.34 23.67 -2.79
N HIS A 454 0.48 22.43 -2.33
CA HIS A 454 0.74 21.30 -3.22
C HIS A 454 -0.55 20.91 -3.99
N PRO A 455 -0.52 20.76 -5.32
CA PRO A 455 -1.72 20.47 -6.11
C PRO A 455 -2.48 19.18 -5.73
N ALA A 456 -1.75 18.16 -5.26
CA ALA A 456 -2.33 16.90 -4.80
C ALA A 456 -2.74 16.90 -3.31
N TYR A 457 -2.67 18.03 -2.61
CA TYR A 457 -3.00 18.10 -1.18
C TYR A 457 -4.37 17.49 -0.86
N GLN A 458 -5.41 17.92 -1.60
CA GLN A 458 -6.77 17.46 -1.34
C GLN A 458 -6.95 15.99 -1.71
N SER A 459 -6.35 15.53 -2.81
CA SER A 459 -6.47 14.12 -3.21
C SER A 459 -5.79 13.19 -2.21
N TRP A 460 -4.65 13.59 -1.64
CA TRP A 460 -3.97 12.82 -0.59
C TRP A 460 -4.75 12.76 0.72
N LEU A 461 -5.33 13.88 1.18
CA LEU A 461 -6.19 13.86 2.36
C LEU A 461 -7.45 13.03 2.14
N ASN A 462 -8.13 13.19 1.00
CA ASN A 462 -9.30 12.37 0.64
C ASN A 462 -8.95 10.89 0.59
N ARG A 463 -7.77 10.54 0.06
CA ARG A 463 -7.27 9.17 0.00
C ARG A 463 -7.07 8.59 1.41
N TYR A 464 -6.42 9.33 2.30
CA TYR A 464 -6.24 8.92 3.70
C TYR A 464 -7.57 8.76 4.42
N GLU A 465 -8.46 9.74 4.29
CA GLU A 465 -9.79 9.72 4.89
C GLU A 465 -10.62 8.53 4.39
N THR A 466 -10.64 8.28 3.08
CA THR A 466 -11.33 7.12 2.48
C THR A 466 -10.76 5.80 3.02
N ALA A 467 -9.43 5.72 3.19
CA ALA A 467 -8.80 4.56 3.80
C ALA A 467 -9.29 4.35 5.23
N MET A 468 -9.32 5.40 6.05
CA MET A 468 -9.81 5.31 7.44
C MET A 468 -11.28 4.90 7.49
N ALA A 469 -12.13 5.52 6.68
CA ALA A 469 -13.55 5.21 6.58
C ALA A 469 -13.79 3.72 6.28
N ARG A 470 -13.12 3.19 5.25
CA ARG A 470 -13.22 1.79 4.83
C ARG A 470 -12.64 0.85 5.91
N ASN A 471 -11.49 1.21 6.49
CA ASN A 471 -10.87 0.41 7.55
C ASN A 471 -11.79 0.28 8.77
N LEU A 472 -12.39 1.39 9.22
CA LEU A 472 -13.35 1.41 10.32
C LEU A 472 -14.59 0.58 9.99
N LYS A 473 -15.16 0.73 8.78
CA LYS A 473 -16.35 0.00 8.33
C LYS A 473 -16.17 -1.52 8.35
N TYR A 474 -15.06 -2.02 7.83
CA TYR A 474 -14.87 -3.46 7.63
C TYR A 474 -14.18 -4.17 8.79
N HIS A 475 -13.42 -3.44 9.63
CA HIS A 475 -12.64 -4.03 10.72
C HIS A 475 -13.18 -3.74 12.13
N ILE A 476 -14.23 -2.92 12.26
CA ILE A 476 -15.03 -2.86 13.49
C ILE A 476 -16.16 -3.88 13.40
N ARG A 477 -16.29 -4.73 14.41
CA ARG A 477 -17.34 -5.75 14.44
C ARG A 477 -18.70 -5.10 14.72
N PRO A 478 -19.75 -5.45 13.96
CA PRO A 478 -21.09 -4.93 14.20
C PRO A 478 -21.71 -5.59 15.44
N ALA A 479 -22.77 -4.98 15.96
CA ALA A 479 -23.63 -5.65 16.93
C ALA A 479 -24.36 -6.82 16.25
N VAL A 480 -24.56 -7.92 16.99
CA VAL A 480 -25.32 -9.08 16.52
C VAL A 480 -26.42 -9.37 17.52
N GLU A 481 -27.63 -8.90 17.20
CA GLU A 481 -28.81 -8.98 18.05
C GLU A 481 -29.15 -10.42 18.45
N LYS A 482 -29.06 -11.37 17.50
CA LYS A 482 -29.29 -12.80 17.74
C LYS A 482 -28.37 -13.38 18.82
N TRP A 483 -27.19 -12.80 19.01
CA TRP A 483 -26.21 -13.23 20.02
C TRP A 483 -26.27 -12.41 21.30
N ASN A 484 -27.18 -11.44 21.38
CA ASN A 484 -27.21 -10.39 22.40
C ASN A 484 -25.81 -9.76 22.58
N ALA A 485 -25.13 -9.50 21.46
CA ALA A 485 -23.75 -9.04 21.42
C ALA A 485 -23.66 -7.62 20.87
N LEU A 486 -22.92 -6.76 21.58
CA LEU A 486 -22.61 -5.40 21.15
C LEU A 486 -21.51 -5.39 20.08
N GLY A 487 -21.53 -4.35 19.24
CA GLY A 487 -20.48 -4.07 18.28
C GLY A 487 -19.34 -3.23 18.86
N GLY A 488 -18.47 -2.70 17.99
CA GLY A 488 -17.40 -1.77 18.37
C GLY A 488 -16.03 -2.41 18.52
N ARG A 489 -15.97 -3.74 18.66
CA ARG A 489 -14.70 -4.45 18.81
C ARG A 489 -13.88 -4.43 17.52
N TRP A 490 -12.63 -3.95 17.60
CA TRP A 490 -11.65 -4.04 16.52
C TRP A 490 -11.32 -5.50 16.19
N THR A 491 -11.16 -5.84 14.91
CA THR A 491 -10.96 -7.24 14.49
C THR A 491 -9.65 -7.86 15.01
N GLU A 492 -8.66 -7.04 15.33
CA GLU A 492 -7.37 -7.46 15.83
C GLU A 492 -7.31 -7.33 17.36
N ASN A 493 -6.30 -7.93 17.98
CA ASN A 493 -6.21 -7.94 19.45
C ASN A 493 -6.02 -6.53 20.02
N ILE A 494 -6.77 -6.28 21.10
CA ILE A 494 -6.78 -5.02 21.86
C ILE A 494 -5.37 -4.70 22.35
N GLY A 495 -4.69 -5.69 22.92
CA GLY A 495 -3.41 -5.54 23.61
C GLY A 495 -2.19 -5.22 22.74
N CYS A 496 -2.33 -5.16 21.41
CA CYS A 496 -1.22 -4.87 20.52
C CYS A 496 -1.71 -4.12 19.28
N TYR A 497 -2.38 -4.82 18.36
CA TYR A 497 -2.67 -4.29 17.03
C TYR A 497 -3.73 -3.19 17.01
N MET A 498 -4.70 -3.20 17.92
CA MET A 498 -5.64 -2.08 18.06
C MET A 498 -4.90 -0.80 18.51
N PHE A 499 -4.00 -0.89 19.49
CA PHE A 499 -3.20 0.27 19.91
C PHE A 499 -2.16 0.68 18.86
N ALA A 500 -1.60 -0.28 18.11
CA ALA A 500 -0.76 0.03 16.96
C ALA A 500 -1.51 0.89 15.93
N MET A 501 -2.76 0.52 15.63
CA MET A 501 -3.65 1.33 14.77
C MET A 501 -3.96 2.69 15.40
N LEU A 502 -4.43 2.73 16.65
CA LEU A 502 -4.82 3.97 17.32
C LEU A 502 -3.65 4.96 17.42
N HIS A 503 -2.44 4.49 17.73
CA HIS A 503 -1.26 5.34 17.82
C HIS A 503 -0.89 6.02 16.50
N CYS A 504 -1.01 5.30 15.39
CA CYS A 504 -0.79 5.88 14.07
C CYS A 504 -1.93 6.84 13.74
N THR A 505 -3.18 6.35 13.73
CA THR A 505 -4.31 7.12 13.24
C THR A 505 -4.61 8.35 14.09
N VAL A 506 -4.66 8.23 15.43
CA VAL A 506 -4.98 9.37 16.32
C VAL A 506 -3.90 10.44 16.27
N GLY A 507 -2.63 10.03 16.28
CA GLY A 507 -1.52 10.99 16.19
C GLY A 507 -1.56 11.79 14.88
N ILE A 508 -1.84 11.13 13.76
CA ILE A 508 -1.96 11.76 12.44
C ILE A 508 -3.19 12.66 12.37
N CYS A 509 -4.34 12.18 12.84
CA CYS A 509 -5.58 12.98 12.88
C CYS A 509 -5.43 14.21 13.77
N SER A 510 -4.68 14.14 14.87
CA SER A 510 -4.35 15.31 15.71
C SER A 510 -3.57 16.36 14.93
N VAL A 511 -2.58 15.95 14.13
CA VAL A 511 -1.83 16.89 13.28
C VAL A 511 -2.75 17.50 12.23
N ILE A 512 -3.52 16.69 11.49
CA ILE A 512 -4.49 17.14 10.49
C ILE A 512 -5.45 18.15 11.12
N TYR A 513 -6.10 17.79 12.23
CA TYR A 513 -7.07 18.64 12.94
C TYR A 513 -6.50 20.03 13.23
N HIS A 514 -5.25 20.10 13.70
CA HIS A 514 -4.62 21.36 14.06
C HIS A 514 -4.03 22.14 12.87
N THR A 515 -3.68 21.49 11.75
CA THR A 515 -3.15 22.18 10.56
C THR A 515 -4.22 22.54 9.53
N THR A 516 -5.39 21.90 9.55
CA THR A 516 -6.49 22.16 8.59
C THR A 516 -7.62 23.02 9.16
N GLY A 517 -7.62 23.28 10.47
CA GLY A 517 -8.65 24.10 11.12
C GLY A 517 -9.84 23.29 11.64
N GLY A 518 -9.64 22.01 11.95
CA GLY A 518 -10.63 21.20 12.68
C GLY A 518 -11.14 19.95 11.94
N GLU A 519 -10.59 19.59 10.78
CA GLU A 519 -11.01 18.36 10.07
C GLU A 519 -10.56 17.11 10.83
N MET A 520 -11.44 16.13 10.96
CA MET A 520 -11.16 14.89 11.68
C MET A 520 -11.51 13.65 10.84
N PRO A 521 -10.52 13.03 10.17
CA PRO A 521 -10.70 11.87 9.28
C PRO A 521 -11.18 10.56 9.95
N LEU A 522 -11.63 10.61 11.20
CA LEU A 522 -12.06 9.46 12.01
C LEU A 522 -13.57 9.44 12.29
N LEU A 523 -14.28 10.52 11.98
CA LEU A 523 -15.66 10.72 12.41
C LEU A 523 -16.67 10.05 11.48
N TYR A 524 -16.65 8.73 11.54
CA TYR A 524 -17.57 7.85 10.83
C TYR A 524 -18.50 7.15 11.82
N GLU A 525 -19.69 6.76 11.36
CA GLU A 525 -20.71 6.13 12.21
C GLU A 525 -20.18 4.92 13.02
N HIS A 526 -19.30 4.13 12.41
CA HIS A 526 -18.68 2.96 13.04
C HIS A 526 -17.70 3.29 14.17
N PHE A 527 -17.23 4.54 14.26
CA PHE A 527 -16.25 4.96 15.26
C PHE A 527 -16.85 5.08 16.66
N LYS A 528 -18.10 5.53 16.78
CA LYS A 528 -18.79 5.66 18.08
C LYS A 528 -18.86 4.32 18.84
N PRO A 529 -19.29 3.20 18.24
CA PRO A 529 -19.20 1.89 18.87
C PRO A 529 -17.78 1.52 19.34
N LEU A 530 -16.74 1.86 18.59
CA LEU A 530 -15.35 1.63 19.00
C LEU A 530 -14.96 2.47 20.23
N LEU A 531 -15.40 3.73 20.32
CA LEU A 531 -15.18 4.57 21.51
C LEU A 531 -15.87 3.99 22.75
N ALA A 532 -17.12 3.55 22.62
CA ALA A 532 -17.86 2.91 23.71
C ALA A 532 -17.17 1.60 24.14
N PHE A 533 -16.69 0.81 23.18
CA PHE A 533 -15.89 -0.38 23.42
C PHE A 533 -14.60 -0.06 24.19
N LEU A 534 -13.83 0.95 23.76
CA LEU A 534 -12.59 1.38 24.44
C LEU A 534 -12.84 1.75 25.89
N VAL A 535 -13.90 2.50 26.19
CA VAL A 535 -14.26 2.86 27.57
C VAL A 535 -14.59 1.61 28.38
N ASN A 536 -15.47 0.73 27.87
CA ASN A 536 -15.91 -0.42 28.66
C ASN A 536 -14.82 -1.50 28.84
N MET A 537 -13.87 -1.60 27.90
CA MET A 537 -12.74 -2.55 27.94
C MET A 537 -11.67 -2.21 28.99
N GLN A 538 -11.74 -1.04 29.62
CA GLN A 538 -10.83 -0.65 30.69
C GLN A 538 -10.92 -1.61 31.88
N ALA A 539 -9.78 -2.09 32.37
CA ALA A 539 -9.70 -2.97 33.54
C ALA A 539 -10.14 -2.25 34.83
N VAL A 540 -10.19 -3.01 35.93
CA VAL A 540 -10.37 -2.43 37.28
C VAL A 540 -9.26 -1.43 37.55
N GLU A 541 -9.61 -0.34 38.21
CA GLU A 541 -8.63 0.68 38.62
C GLU A 541 -7.55 0.07 39.52
N ASN A 542 -6.28 0.30 39.19
CA ASN A 542 -5.15 -0.14 40.00
C ASN A 542 -4.86 0.80 41.17
N GLU A 543 -3.90 0.43 42.04
CA GLU A 543 -3.48 1.24 43.20
C GLU A 543 -2.99 2.65 42.83
N LYS A 544 -2.51 2.86 41.60
CA LYS A 544 -2.09 4.19 41.08
C LYS A 544 -3.27 5.02 40.55
N GLY A 545 -4.49 4.51 40.61
CA GLY A 545 -5.70 5.15 40.10
C GLY A 545 -5.85 5.11 38.58
N ARG A 546 -5.26 4.11 37.92
CA ARG A 546 -5.25 3.96 36.46
C ARG A 546 -6.05 2.72 36.06
N ARG A 547 -6.85 2.84 35.02
CA ARG A 547 -7.48 1.72 34.32
C ARG A 547 -6.66 1.39 33.07
N LEU A 548 -6.21 0.15 32.97
CA LEU A 548 -5.35 -0.33 31.89
C LEU A 548 -6.14 -1.23 30.94
N TYR A 549 -5.59 -1.49 29.76
CA TYR A 549 -6.16 -2.46 28.82
C TYR A 549 -5.47 -3.81 28.98
N MET A 550 -6.23 -4.88 28.79
CA MET A 550 -5.73 -6.24 28.93
C MET A 550 -4.73 -6.59 27.82
N PRO A 551 -3.58 -7.23 28.14
CA PRO A 551 -2.52 -7.48 27.17
C PRO A 551 -2.85 -8.72 26.31
N HIS A 552 -3.76 -8.58 25.35
CA HIS A 552 -4.12 -9.65 24.42
C HIS A 552 -3.16 -9.73 23.23
N GLY A 553 -2.71 -10.95 22.89
CA GLY A 553 -1.96 -11.24 21.67
C GLY A 553 -0.44 -11.18 21.78
N ALA A 554 0.22 -11.59 20.69
CA ALA A 554 1.67 -11.48 20.57
C ALA A 554 2.11 -10.02 20.75
N HIS A 555 3.22 -9.82 21.46
CA HIS A 555 3.84 -8.51 21.73
C HIS A 555 3.08 -7.57 22.70
N SER A 556 1.97 -7.98 23.32
CA SER A 556 1.26 -7.13 24.28
C SER A 556 2.07 -6.79 25.55
N CYS A 557 3.12 -7.56 25.83
CA CYS A 557 3.96 -7.49 27.02
C CYS A 557 5.19 -6.58 26.88
N THR A 558 5.38 -5.90 25.74
CA THR A 558 6.59 -5.11 25.46
C THR A 558 6.60 -3.74 26.13
N GLY A 559 5.49 -3.30 26.71
CA GLY A 559 5.33 -1.95 27.24
C GLY A 559 5.26 -0.85 26.18
N GLU A 560 5.19 -1.20 24.88
CA GLU A 560 5.20 -0.26 23.74
C GLU A 560 4.11 0.81 23.85
N PHE A 561 2.93 0.43 24.33
CA PHE A 561 1.76 1.30 24.45
C PHE A 561 1.48 1.68 25.91
N GLY A 562 2.38 2.43 26.54
CA GLY A 562 2.17 2.94 27.91
C GLY A 562 3.40 2.98 28.83
N GLY A 563 4.46 2.24 28.51
CA GLY A 563 5.69 2.19 29.30
C GLY A 563 5.43 1.90 30.78
N GLU A 564 6.06 2.67 31.67
CA GLU A 564 5.89 2.55 33.13
C GLU A 564 4.46 2.88 33.62
N PHE A 565 3.61 3.48 32.77
CA PHE A 565 2.25 3.82 33.14
C PHE A 565 1.29 2.62 33.07
N GLY A 566 1.62 1.63 32.25
CA GLY A 566 0.82 0.44 32.00
C GLY A 566 0.12 0.47 30.65
N HIS A 567 -0.27 -0.71 30.16
CA HIS A 567 -0.77 -0.91 28.80
C HIS A 567 -2.05 -0.08 28.50
N GLY A 568 -2.03 0.65 27.38
CA GLY A 568 -3.06 1.54 26.89
C GLY A 568 -3.18 2.88 27.65
N TYR A 569 -2.33 3.14 28.65
CA TYR A 569 -2.29 4.41 29.36
C TYR A 569 -1.28 5.37 28.68
N PHE A 570 -1.71 6.01 27.59
CA PHE A 570 -0.83 6.79 26.71
C PHE A 570 -1.47 8.12 26.23
N PRO A 571 -0.70 9.17 25.86
CA PRO A 571 -1.26 10.46 25.43
C PRO A 571 -2.17 10.43 24.19
N CYS A 572 -2.08 9.37 23.37
CA CYS A 572 -2.98 9.18 22.23
C CYS A 572 -4.45 9.11 22.66
N MET A 573 -4.77 8.59 23.84
CA MET A 573 -6.15 8.54 24.33
C MET A 573 -6.66 9.93 24.73
N ILE A 574 -5.78 10.79 25.24
CA ILE A 574 -6.11 12.20 25.54
C ILE A 574 -6.37 12.94 24.22
N GLN A 575 -5.49 12.76 23.23
CA GLN A 575 -5.68 13.32 21.87
C GLN A 575 -7.01 12.90 21.25
N LEU A 576 -7.33 11.61 21.36
CA LEU A 576 -8.59 11.07 20.88
C LEU A 576 -9.79 11.72 21.57
N ALA A 577 -9.76 11.79 22.91
CA ALA A 577 -10.83 12.40 23.67
C ALA A 577 -11.02 13.88 23.31
N ASP A 578 -9.94 14.65 23.22
CA ASP A 578 -9.98 16.08 22.88
C ASP A 578 -10.59 16.32 21.51
N MET A 579 -10.23 15.51 20.50
CA MET A 579 -10.87 15.57 19.18
C MET A 579 -12.36 15.15 19.22
N CYS A 580 -12.76 14.26 20.13
CA CYS A 580 -14.14 13.81 20.27
C CYS A 580 -15.05 14.73 21.10
N ARG A 581 -14.52 15.76 21.79
CA ARG A 581 -15.29 16.61 22.73
C ARG A 581 -16.57 17.19 22.12
N ASN A 582 -16.54 17.56 20.84
CA ASN A 582 -17.68 18.16 20.14
C ASN A 582 -18.58 17.14 19.42
N TYR A 583 -18.18 15.87 19.37
CA TYR A 583 -18.87 14.83 18.59
C TYR A 583 -19.50 13.76 19.50
N GLU A 584 -18.73 13.25 20.46
CA GLU A 584 -19.18 12.28 21.46
C GLU A 584 -18.73 12.76 22.86
N PRO A 585 -19.32 13.86 23.37
CA PRO A 585 -18.84 14.56 24.57
C PRO A 585 -18.75 13.64 25.79
N LEU A 586 -19.75 12.77 26.00
CA LEU A 586 -19.75 11.89 27.16
C LEU A 586 -18.67 10.81 27.08
N LEU A 587 -18.43 10.23 25.90
CA LEU A 587 -17.35 9.25 25.71
C LEU A 587 -15.97 9.91 25.83
N SER A 588 -15.84 11.16 25.37
CA SER A 588 -14.63 11.97 25.59
C SER A 588 -14.35 12.14 27.10
N GLU A 589 -15.35 12.57 27.86
CA GLU A 589 -15.25 12.73 29.32
C GLU A 589 -14.90 11.43 30.04
N TYR A 590 -15.46 10.30 29.60
CA TYR A 590 -15.16 8.97 30.13
C TYR A 590 -13.72 8.55 29.89
N ILE A 591 -13.16 8.86 28.71
CA ILE A 591 -11.74 8.60 28.42
C ILE A 591 -10.85 9.49 29.30
N LEU A 592 -11.17 10.78 29.41
CA LEU A 592 -10.38 11.74 30.20
C LEU A 592 -10.39 11.44 31.70
N TYR A 593 -11.47 10.83 32.23
CA TYR A 593 -11.53 10.45 33.64
C TYR A 593 -10.43 9.49 34.07
N ASN A 594 -9.92 8.66 33.17
CA ASN A 594 -8.78 7.79 33.47
C ASN A 594 -7.49 8.59 33.78
N TYR A 595 -7.42 9.85 33.33
CA TYR A 595 -6.29 10.76 33.47
C TYR A 595 -6.50 11.86 34.52
N ARG A 596 -7.60 11.79 35.29
CA ARG A 596 -8.01 12.82 36.27
C ARG A 596 -6.97 13.19 37.32
N LYS A 597 -6.11 12.24 37.72
CA LYS A 597 -5.06 12.48 38.71
C LYS A 597 -3.93 13.29 38.07
N GLN A 598 -3.72 14.51 38.56
CA GLN A 598 -2.73 15.45 38.01
C GLN A 598 -1.33 14.84 37.87
N GLU A 599 -0.85 14.08 38.87
CA GLU A 599 0.43 13.39 38.82
C GLU A 599 0.54 12.41 37.64
N ASN A 600 -0.54 11.68 37.33
CA ASN A 600 -0.54 10.76 36.19
C ASN A 600 -0.61 11.52 34.86
N PHE A 601 -1.35 12.64 34.81
CA PHE A 601 -1.46 13.47 33.61
C PHE A 601 -0.12 14.13 33.27
N ASP A 602 0.48 14.84 34.21
CA ASP A 602 1.78 15.53 34.02
C ASP A 602 2.89 14.51 33.74
N GLY A 603 2.88 13.39 34.48
CA GLY A 603 3.86 12.32 34.32
C GLY A 603 3.92 11.75 32.89
N LEU A 604 2.81 11.73 32.14
CA LEU A 604 2.82 11.27 30.75
C LEU A 604 3.66 12.16 29.84
N PHE A 605 3.58 13.48 30.02
CA PHE A 605 4.30 14.44 29.19
C PHE A 605 5.76 14.56 29.62
N ASP A 606 6.03 14.42 30.92
CA ASP A 606 7.39 14.56 31.47
C ASP A 606 8.23 13.29 31.31
N LYS A 607 7.64 12.10 31.54
CA LYS A 607 8.41 10.84 31.61
C LYS A 607 8.38 10.03 30.31
N LEU A 608 7.36 10.19 29.48
CA LEU A 608 7.34 9.62 28.13
C LEU A 608 7.83 10.64 27.09
N ALA A 609 8.59 11.66 27.52
CA ALA A 609 8.99 12.81 26.71
C ALA A 609 9.47 12.40 25.32
N HIS A 610 8.68 12.82 24.32
CA HIS A 610 8.89 12.58 22.89
C HIS A 610 8.26 13.76 22.16
N TRP A 611 8.73 14.13 20.96
CA TRP A 611 8.21 15.32 20.25
C TRP A 611 6.69 15.32 20.10
N LYS A 612 6.06 14.14 19.99
CA LYS A 612 4.61 14.01 19.84
C LYS A 612 3.85 14.45 21.09
N HIS A 613 4.48 14.32 22.25
CA HIS A 613 3.95 14.76 23.54
C HIS A 613 4.27 16.24 23.76
N ASP A 614 5.51 16.65 23.52
CA ASP A 614 5.92 18.06 23.63
C ASP A 614 5.09 18.97 22.70
N SER A 615 4.83 18.52 21.47
CA SER A 615 4.03 19.26 20.47
C SER A 615 2.55 19.34 20.82
N TYR A 616 2.06 18.39 21.61
CA TYR A 616 0.65 18.31 21.98
C TYR A 616 0.35 18.89 23.36
N GLN A 617 1.33 18.93 24.27
CA GLN A 617 1.13 19.35 25.67
C GLN A 617 0.47 20.73 25.78
N CYS A 618 0.83 21.69 24.92
CA CYS A 618 0.24 23.03 24.93
C CYS A 618 -1.21 23.11 24.42
N ARG A 619 -1.76 22.00 23.93
CA ARG A 619 -3.09 21.90 23.30
C ARG A 619 -4.12 21.20 24.17
N THR A 620 -3.70 20.70 25.32
CA THR A 620 -4.54 19.89 26.21
C THR A 620 -4.41 20.37 27.65
N LYS A 621 -5.41 20.00 28.47
CA LYS A 621 -5.46 20.30 29.89
C LYS A 621 -6.21 19.18 30.62
N ASN A 622 -5.82 18.95 31.87
CA ASN A 622 -6.54 18.01 32.72
C ASN A 622 -7.84 18.66 33.24
N ASP A 623 -8.95 18.27 32.63
CA ASP A 623 -10.29 18.72 33.03
C ASP A 623 -10.97 17.75 34.01
N GLY A 624 -10.27 16.69 34.46
CA GLY A 624 -10.77 15.70 35.42
C GLY A 624 -11.70 14.63 34.84
N GLY A 625 -12.44 14.94 33.77
CA GLY A 625 -13.36 14.01 33.12
C GLY A 625 -14.55 13.59 34.00
N THR A 626 -15.38 12.69 33.48
CA THR A 626 -16.57 12.14 34.17
C THR A 626 -16.41 10.64 34.41
N PRO A 627 -16.72 10.10 35.60
CA PRO A 627 -16.65 8.65 35.84
C PRO A 627 -17.45 7.85 34.79
N PRO A 628 -16.86 6.83 34.15
CA PRO A 628 -17.53 6.07 33.10
C PRO A 628 -18.63 5.16 33.65
N ASP A 629 -19.74 5.06 32.94
CA ASP A 629 -20.76 4.05 33.24
C ASP A 629 -20.33 2.70 32.65
N LEU A 630 -19.59 1.91 33.44
CA LEU A 630 -19.04 0.61 33.03
C LEU A 630 -20.04 -0.51 33.34
N TYR A 631 -20.19 -1.45 32.40
CA TYR A 631 -21.25 -2.45 32.46
C TYR A 631 -20.81 -3.85 31.99
N SER A 632 -21.60 -4.85 32.38
CA SER A 632 -21.45 -6.23 31.88
C SER A 632 -22.08 -6.37 30.49
N CYS A 633 -21.38 -6.99 29.55
CA CYS A 633 -21.89 -7.22 28.19
C CYS A 633 -21.19 -8.38 27.48
N LYS A 634 -21.73 -8.76 26.31
CA LYS A 634 -21.03 -9.58 25.31
C LYS A 634 -20.64 -8.68 24.12
N TYR A 635 -19.43 -8.84 23.59
CA TYR A 635 -19.00 -8.21 22.34
C TYR A 635 -18.87 -9.24 21.21
N THR A 636 -19.34 -8.87 20.02
CA THR A 636 -19.23 -9.69 18.80
C THR A 636 -17.78 -10.00 18.50
N GLY A 637 -17.46 -11.29 18.39
CA GLY A 637 -16.13 -11.77 18.04
C GLY A 637 -15.09 -11.56 19.13
N LEU A 638 -15.49 -11.42 20.39
CA LEU A 638 -14.58 -11.27 21.52
C LEU A 638 -14.99 -12.11 22.74
N GLY A 639 -16.25 -12.06 23.18
CA GLY A 639 -16.73 -12.82 24.34
C GLY A 639 -17.44 -11.96 25.40
N TYR A 640 -17.49 -12.45 26.64
CA TYR A 640 -18.24 -11.84 27.74
C TYR A 640 -17.34 -11.04 28.67
N MET A 641 -17.83 -9.86 29.06
CA MET A 641 -17.29 -9.04 30.13
C MET A 641 -18.32 -8.99 31.26
N MET A 642 -17.93 -9.46 32.43
CA MET A 642 -18.76 -9.41 33.63
C MET A 642 -18.11 -8.50 34.64
N ARG A 643 -18.81 -7.43 35.01
CA ARG A 643 -18.36 -6.41 35.94
C ARG A 643 -19.36 -6.25 37.08
N ASN A 644 -18.85 -6.13 38.30
CA ASN A 644 -19.62 -5.79 39.48
C ASN A 644 -19.00 -4.60 40.21
N ALA A 645 -19.85 -3.79 40.85
CA ALA A 645 -19.45 -2.63 41.67
C ALA A 645 -18.48 -1.66 40.96
N ALA A 646 -18.75 -1.34 39.68
CA ALA A 646 -17.92 -0.46 38.87
C ALA A 646 -17.64 0.89 39.54
N ASN A 647 -16.40 1.38 39.39
CA ASN A 647 -15.91 2.64 39.98
C ASN A 647 -15.88 2.67 41.52
N THR A 648 -15.86 1.50 42.16
CA THR A 648 -15.70 1.39 43.62
C THR A 648 -14.47 0.56 43.98
N ASP A 649 -14.09 0.58 45.26
CA ASP A 649 -12.99 -0.22 45.80
C ASP A 649 -13.27 -1.74 45.70
N ASP A 650 -14.55 -2.11 45.65
CA ASP A 650 -15.03 -3.50 45.53
C ASP A 650 -15.21 -3.95 44.07
N GLU A 651 -14.74 -3.14 43.11
CA GLU A 651 -14.90 -3.45 41.69
C GLU A 651 -14.22 -4.77 41.32
N MET A 652 -14.96 -5.60 40.60
CA MET A 652 -14.51 -6.87 40.06
C MET A 652 -14.82 -6.95 38.57
N LEU A 653 -13.88 -7.50 37.81
CA LEU A 653 -14.00 -7.75 36.38
C LEU A 653 -13.55 -9.18 36.06
N LEU A 654 -14.44 -9.94 35.43
CA LEU A 654 -14.15 -11.22 34.82
C LEU A 654 -14.40 -11.10 33.32
N PHE A 655 -13.33 -11.25 32.53
CA PHE A 655 -13.40 -11.25 31.09
C PHE A 655 -13.15 -12.67 30.56
N LEU A 656 -14.14 -13.18 29.84
CA LEU A 656 -14.16 -14.49 29.20
C LEU A 656 -14.02 -14.28 27.71
N GLN A 657 -12.77 -14.34 27.22
CA GLN A 657 -12.53 -14.28 25.79
C GLN A 657 -12.98 -15.58 25.14
N GLN A 658 -13.92 -15.47 24.21
CA GLN A 658 -14.37 -16.56 23.37
C GLN A 658 -14.74 -15.97 22.01
N LEU A 659 -13.95 -16.29 20.99
CA LEU A 659 -14.23 -15.83 19.63
C LEU A 659 -15.50 -16.53 19.13
N ASP A 660 -16.51 -15.75 18.72
CA ASP A 660 -17.69 -16.26 18.04
C ASP A 660 -17.30 -16.91 16.69
N GLU A 661 -18.14 -17.82 16.19
CA GLU A 661 -17.97 -18.40 14.85
C GLU A 661 -17.95 -17.32 13.77
N GLY A 662 -17.08 -17.49 12.76
CA GLY A 662 -16.92 -16.58 11.64
C GLY A 662 -15.52 -15.95 11.54
N PRO A 663 -15.32 -14.97 10.64
CA PRO A 663 -14.05 -14.27 10.44
C PRO A 663 -13.80 -13.23 11.55
N ASN A 664 -13.91 -13.66 12.80
CA ASN A 664 -13.82 -12.77 13.95
C ASN A 664 -12.38 -12.48 14.38
N TYR A 665 -11.37 -13.16 13.84
CA TYR A 665 -9.99 -12.83 14.18
C TYR A 665 -9.05 -13.00 12.99
N ARG A 666 -8.05 -12.13 12.91
CA ARG A 666 -7.06 -12.09 11.83
C ARG A 666 -6.24 -13.38 11.71
N TRP A 667 -5.92 -14.02 12.84
CA TRP A 667 -5.04 -15.21 12.87
C TRP A 667 -5.76 -16.53 13.13
N GLY A 668 -7.10 -16.54 13.13
CA GLY A 668 -7.84 -17.77 13.41
C GLY A 668 -9.34 -17.67 13.17
N ARG A 669 -9.96 -18.82 12.88
CA ARG A 669 -11.41 -19.00 12.90
C ARG A 669 -11.75 -19.79 14.16
N ALA A 670 -12.76 -19.34 14.91
CA ALA A 670 -13.21 -20.04 16.10
C ALA A 670 -13.56 -21.53 15.80
N ALA A 671 -13.48 -22.38 16.83
CA ALA A 671 -13.78 -23.82 16.77
C ALA A 671 -12.85 -24.71 15.93
N ARG A 672 -11.72 -24.20 15.41
CA ARG A 672 -10.66 -25.00 14.74
C ARG A 672 -9.33 -25.06 15.50
N GLY A 673 -9.38 -24.84 16.82
CA GLY A 673 -8.25 -24.93 17.74
C GLY A 673 -7.64 -23.58 18.10
N GLY A 674 -7.89 -23.11 19.34
CA GLY A 674 -7.17 -21.99 19.96
C GLY A 674 -8.05 -20.81 20.41
N CYS A 675 -7.75 -20.31 21.61
CA CYS A 675 -8.12 -19.00 22.16
C CYS A 675 -9.45 -18.89 22.92
N GLY A 676 -9.50 -19.54 24.09
CA GLY A 676 -10.29 -19.04 25.22
C GLY A 676 -9.33 -18.50 26.29
N GLU A 677 -9.44 -17.23 26.66
CA GLU A 677 -8.61 -16.60 27.70
C GLU A 677 -9.51 -16.11 28.84
N LEU A 678 -9.03 -16.24 30.08
CA LEU A 678 -9.74 -15.74 31.25
C LEU A 678 -8.87 -14.69 31.94
N TYR A 679 -9.42 -13.49 32.04
CA TYR A 679 -8.80 -12.39 32.77
C TYR A 679 -9.65 -12.02 33.98
N TYR A 680 -9.06 -12.09 35.17
CA TYR A 680 -9.72 -11.80 36.43
C TYR A 680 -9.01 -10.66 37.15
N TYR A 681 -9.77 -9.62 37.47
CA TYR A 681 -9.33 -8.46 38.23
C TYR A 681 -10.29 -8.21 39.40
N ALA A 682 -9.76 -7.95 40.58
CA ALA A 682 -10.52 -7.58 41.77
C ALA A 682 -9.62 -6.88 42.79
N ASN A 683 -10.18 -6.11 43.72
CA ASN A 683 -9.43 -5.44 44.78
C ASN A 683 -8.21 -4.67 44.23
N ARG A 684 -8.43 -3.91 43.15
CA ARG A 684 -7.40 -3.13 42.43
C ARG A 684 -6.20 -3.94 41.88
N LYS A 685 -6.33 -5.26 41.74
CA LYS A 685 -5.26 -6.18 41.32
C LYS A 685 -5.69 -7.07 40.16
N LYS A 686 -4.69 -7.52 39.40
CA LYS A 686 -4.81 -8.56 38.37
C LYS A 686 -4.45 -9.93 38.96
N TYR A 687 -5.23 -10.96 38.65
CA TYR A 687 -5.01 -12.33 39.15
C TYR A 687 -4.68 -13.32 38.04
N THR A 688 -5.14 -13.07 36.81
CA THR A 688 -4.74 -13.83 35.63
C THR A 688 -4.26 -12.86 34.55
N ASP A 689 -3.11 -13.16 33.95
CA ASP A 689 -2.49 -12.33 32.93
C ASP A 689 -1.51 -13.16 32.08
N HIS A 690 -1.30 -12.75 30.82
CA HIS A 690 -0.34 -13.32 29.87
C HIS A 690 0.97 -12.51 29.79
N SER A 691 1.12 -11.49 30.65
CA SER A 691 2.38 -10.76 30.84
C SER A 691 3.38 -11.59 31.67
N PRO A 692 4.63 -11.81 31.18
CA PRO A 692 5.68 -12.52 31.92
C PRO A 692 5.95 -11.97 33.32
#